data_AF-A0A9J9L0F5-F1
#
_entry.id   AF-A0A9J9L0F5-F1
#
_cell.length_a   1.000
_cell.length_b   1.000
_cell.length_c   1.000
_cell.angle_alpha   90.00
_cell.angle_beta   90.00
_cell.angle_gamma   90.00
#
_symmetry.space_group_name_H-M   'P 1'
#
loop_
_entity.id
_entity.type
_entity.pdbx_description
1 polymer ?
#
loop_
_entity_poly.entity_id
_entity_poly.type
_entity_poly.pdbx_seq_one_letter_code
_entity_poly.pdbx_strand_id
1 'polypeptide(L)'
;MATAETLLTLCLPDADQRSALLAKSRESLSLWSPWLTPLATGNGAGDDPTYEDDFQVMREEINKLSGTDSGVLCRLAESILTQHARDIRVVTWYAWARLQRDGDAGLTDGVLLLAAMLDQAGQHCHPQRSTARLAALDWLNSDKVLDAFSRWPDVTREPDYRAQLKRLYLQQSWTELIEQVDVMFTEGGNRFWLDLQWYLWQGLIRAGNPWEQWADYIMSDLKLMLKRLPGLETLAWNDGTPLADEVTLGWIVEKVNNDMPVFTEEPTGLKGAQTDDIFALEAEAMEKGDSAGPEAALGWLQSRPGMATPRSRWLLRLLMARVAEQYGRNELALHLLGELTASAPKLTLSDWEPGLLFDVQARRLRLLRMKAGRSESDKVRFAPEMDSLLAGLIALDPARAMVLCGYPVTFEAGGMDDTSQCLLGLVGLGIPGTAEQVATPVSRFLALLGTMRIPTRNAEGTRDAIIAYINAHEAAFARYLREMPLNNRKLPLWQQADMVWGNRVLPNIRPMKERYMQAYILRTHNDIQAFNIGHAMSNIGKGITECWDGWMTQEEIETISELQSIASKLDQQLSTTISGGWEEGRLTYRAESIINANPLPAEIPRYELDRSVRIEADEKPSQTGIYLPDIDFAPACFISASYHLPPEARRGIERSDYVGLDGKPSYGWKKSEWAKTGWTLIRRIEGEFIDVPPEGFFPEGKPAELYNWSQREKKLLQEERERITCWSGAFAPFNGRWATIVNGTTQYIQTHTGQAMPEFEDKQGKKHRACWSLLKRDDDGNVFIIPDLMR
;
A
#
# COMPACT_ATOMS: atom_id res chain seq x y z
N MET A 1 5.75 -18.81 -27.78
CA MET A 1 4.87 -19.38 -26.72
C MET A 1 5.47 -20.71 -26.31
N ALA A 2 5.57 -21.02 -25.01
CA ALA A 2 5.86 -22.37 -24.58
C ALA A 2 4.59 -23.22 -24.72
N THR A 3 4.66 -24.34 -25.45
CA THR A 3 3.59 -25.34 -25.46
C THR A 3 3.64 -26.16 -24.16
N ALA A 4 2.56 -26.88 -23.83
CA ALA A 4 2.58 -27.84 -22.73
C ALA A 4 3.71 -28.89 -22.90
N GLU A 5 3.96 -29.34 -24.13
CA GLU A 5 5.11 -30.20 -24.46
C GLU A 5 6.46 -29.51 -24.25
N THR A 6 6.55 -28.19 -24.49
CA THR A 6 7.77 -27.42 -24.22
C THR A 6 8.06 -27.39 -22.72
N LEU A 7 7.05 -27.12 -21.90
CA LEU A 7 7.18 -27.13 -20.43
C LEU A 7 7.51 -28.54 -19.92
N LEU A 8 6.83 -29.57 -20.41
CA LEU A 8 7.11 -30.97 -20.09
C LEU A 8 8.54 -31.39 -20.48
N THR A 9 9.07 -30.86 -21.58
CA THR A 9 10.44 -31.08 -22.04
C THR A 9 11.49 -30.34 -21.20
N LEU A 10 11.14 -29.16 -20.66
CA LEU A 10 12.00 -28.40 -19.75
C LEU A 10 12.05 -29.03 -18.36
N CYS A 11 10.92 -29.49 -17.82
CA CYS A 11 10.85 -30.11 -16.50
C CYS A 11 11.42 -31.55 -16.49
N LEU A 12 11.26 -32.30 -17.59
CA LEU A 12 11.76 -33.67 -17.75
C LEU A 12 12.50 -33.78 -19.10
N PRO A 13 13.82 -33.48 -19.14
CA PRO A 13 14.62 -33.52 -20.36
C PRO A 13 14.73 -34.93 -20.99
N ASP A 14 14.70 -35.97 -20.16
CA ASP A 14 14.71 -37.37 -20.57
C ASP A 14 13.40 -37.76 -21.31
N ALA A 15 13.54 -38.26 -22.54
CA ALA A 15 12.42 -38.66 -23.38
C ALA A 15 11.77 -39.98 -22.94
N ASP A 16 12.54 -40.94 -22.40
CA ASP A 16 12.04 -42.25 -22.00
C ASP A 16 11.21 -42.12 -20.72
N GLN A 17 11.71 -41.36 -19.73
CA GLN A 17 10.94 -41.01 -18.52
C GLN A 17 9.67 -40.23 -18.86
N ARG A 18 9.74 -39.29 -19.81
CA ARG A 18 8.57 -38.54 -20.29
C ARG A 18 7.54 -39.45 -20.94
N SER A 19 7.98 -40.44 -21.73
CA SER A 19 7.09 -41.43 -22.36
C SER A 19 6.40 -42.32 -21.31
N ALA A 20 7.15 -42.76 -20.28
CA ALA A 20 6.62 -43.57 -19.18
C ALA A 20 5.61 -42.78 -18.33
N LEU A 21 5.86 -41.49 -18.07
CA LEU A 21 4.92 -40.61 -17.36
C LEU A 21 3.64 -40.34 -18.17
N LEU A 22 3.74 -40.18 -19.48
CA LEU A 22 2.56 -40.06 -20.37
C LEU A 22 1.76 -41.37 -20.44
N ALA A 23 2.43 -42.53 -20.41
CA ALA A 23 1.77 -43.83 -20.32
C ALA A 23 1.04 -44.01 -18.98
N LYS A 24 1.71 -43.72 -17.86
CA LYS A 24 1.11 -43.75 -16.51
C LYS A 24 -0.05 -42.77 -16.36
N SER A 25 0.05 -41.57 -16.94
CA SER A 25 -1.05 -40.59 -16.95
C SER A 25 -2.29 -41.15 -17.66
N ARG A 26 -2.12 -41.79 -18.82
CA ARG A 26 -3.23 -42.46 -19.54
C ARG A 26 -3.82 -43.64 -18.75
N GLU A 27 -3.01 -44.39 -18.03
CA GLU A 27 -3.47 -45.43 -17.11
C GLU A 27 -4.32 -44.83 -15.99
N SER A 28 -3.89 -43.72 -15.38
CA SER A 28 -4.66 -42.99 -14.36
C SER A 28 -5.99 -42.42 -14.85
N LEU A 29 -6.15 -42.07 -16.14
CA LEU A 29 -7.45 -41.66 -16.70
C LEU A 29 -8.47 -42.81 -16.66
N SER A 30 -8.03 -44.07 -16.77
CA SER A 30 -8.94 -45.24 -16.74
C SER A 30 -9.63 -45.47 -15.39
N LEU A 31 -9.07 -44.91 -14.30
CA LEU A 31 -9.68 -44.96 -12.97
C LEU A 31 -11.03 -44.23 -12.92
N TRP A 32 -11.25 -43.25 -13.81
CA TRP A 32 -12.48 -42.46 -13.89
C TRP A 32 -13.53 -43.06 -14.84
N SER A 33 -13.24 -44.16 -15.54
CA SER A 33 -14.21 -44.85 -16.40
C SER A 33 -15.54 -45.22 -15.72
N PRO A 34 -15.61 -45.58 -14.41
CA PRO A 34 -16.89 -45.82 -13.71
C PRO A 34 -17.74 -44.55 -13.58
N TRP A 35 -17.13 -43.38 -13.39
CA TRP A 35 -17.83 -42.09 -13.36
C TRP A 35 -18.21 -41.60 -14.76
N LEU A 36 -17.53 -42.08 -15.80
CA LEU A 36 -17.69 -41.62 -17.18
C LEU A 36 -18.48 -42.59 -18.08
N THR A 37 -19.24 -43.55 -17.52
CA THR A 37 -20.14 -44.40 -18.32
C THR A 37 -21.12 -43.55 -19.15
N PRO A 38 -21.19 -43.73 -20.50
CA PRO A 38 -22.01 -42.89 -21.37
C PRO A 38 -23.48 -42.82 -20.96
N LEU A 39 -24.03 -41.61 -20.90
CA LEU A 39 -25.45 -41.38 -20.61
C LEU A 39 -26.35 -41.73 -21.80
N ALA A 40 -27.62 -41.99 -21.50
CA ALA A 40 -28.64 -42.33 -22.51
C ALA A 40 -28.99 -41.16 -23.45
N THR A 41 -28.69 -39.92 -23.06
CA THR A 41 -28.99 -38.69 -23.82
C THR A 41 -27.71 -37.88 -24.12
N GLY A 42 -27.85 -36.80 -24.89
CA GLY A 42 -26.76 -35.85 -25.17
C GLY A 42 -25.49 -36.45 -25.79
N ASN A 43 -25.61 -37.43 -26.69
CA ASN A 43 -24.46 -38.15 -27.27
C ASN A 43 -23.51 -38.78 -26.22
N GLY A 44 -24.05 -39.24 -25.09
CA GLY A 44 -23.28 -39.78 -23.96
C GLY A 44 -22.91 -38.75 -22.90
N ALA A 45 -23.09 -37.44 -23.18
CA ALA A 45 -22.82 -36.34 -22.26
C ALA A 45 -24.05 -35.89 -21.44
N GLY A 46 -25.24 -36.43 -21.70
CA GLY A 46 -26.47 -36.05 -20.97
C GLY A 46 -27.05 -34.69 -21.37
N ASP A 47 -28.10 -34.27 -20.69
CA ASP A 47 -28.79 -33.00 -20.93
C ASP A 47 -28.19 -31.85 -20.09
N ASP A 48 -28.59 -30.59 -20.31
CA ASP A 48 -27.98 -29.44 -19.60
C ASP A 48 -28.45 -29.42 -18.14
N PRO A 49 -27.56 -29.59 -17.14
CA PRO A 49 -27.95 -29.72 -15.74
C PRO A 49 -28.41 -28.40 -15.11
N THR A 50 -28.43 -27.29 -15.87
CA THR A 50 -28.82 -25.95 -15.37
C THR A 50 -30.22 -25.92 -14.73
N TYR A 51 -31.09 -26.91 -14.97
CA TYR A 51 -32.42 -27.02 -14.36
C TYR A 51 -32.59 -28.18 -13.37
N GLU A 52 -31.53 -28.94 -13.06
CA GLU A 52 -31.56 -30.05 -12.11
C GLU A 52 -31.42 -29.56 -10.66
N ASP A 53 -32.19 -30.14 -9.74
CA ASP A 53 -32.19 -29.73 -8.32
C ASP A 53 -30.80 -29.90 -7.68
N ASP A 54 -30.11 -31.03 -7.90
CA ASP A 54 -28.75 -31.27 -7.40
C ASP A 54 -27.76 -30.20 -7.91
N PHE A 55 -27.89 -29.75 -9.16
CA PHE A 55 -27.05 -28.69 -9.73
C PHE A 55 -27.37 -27.33 -9.13
N GLN A 56 -28.64 -27.05 -8.82
CA GLN A 56 -29.03 -25.83 -8.11
C GLN A 56 -28.45 -25.79 -6.69
N VAL A 57 -28.58 -26.88 -5.92
CA VAL A 57 -28.00 -26.98 -4.58
C VAL A 57 -26.47 -26.86 -4.64
N MET A 58 -25.82 -27.54 -5.58
CA MET A 58 -24.36 -27.45 -5.76
C MET A 58 -23.92 -26.02 -6.11
N ARG A 59 -24.70 -25.31 -6.93
CA ARG A 59 -24.48 -23.91 -7.30
C ARG A 59 -24.71 -22.97 -6.12
N GLU A 60 -25.63 -23.25 -5.21
CA GLU A 60 -25.82 -22.45 -3.99
C GLU A 60 -24.66 -22.67 -3.00
N GLU A 61 -24.26 -23.93 -2.76
CA GLU A 61 -23.13 -24.28 -1.88
C GLU A 61 -21.80 -23.63 -2.33
N ILE A 62 -21.46 -23.69 -3.62
CA ILE A 62 -20.20 -23.13 -4.12
C ILE A 62 -20.18 -21.59 -4.09
N ASN A 63 -21.35 -20.93 -4.13
CA ASN A 63 -21.46 -19.47 -4.04
C ASN A 63 -21.52 -18.92 -2.61
N LYS A 64 -21.48 -19.78 -1.57
CA LYS A 64 -21.32 -19.31 -0.18
C LYS A 64 -19.97 -18.60 0.02
N LEU A 65 -19.99 -17.51 0.77
CA LEU A 65 -18.79 -16.73 1.15
C LEU A 65 -17.94 -17.42 2.22
N SER A 66 -18.55 -18.23 3.08
CA SER A 66 -17.90 -19.07 4.09
C SER A 66 -18.79 -20.28 4.42
N GLY A 67 -18.22 -21.34 5.01
CA GLY A 67 -18.98 -22.53 5.41
C GLY A 67 -19.54 -23.35 4.23
N THR A 68 -18.83 -23.40 3.10
CA THR A 68 -19.15 -24.34 2.00
C THR A 68 -18.79 -25.77 2.41
N ASP A 69 -19.73 -26.72 2.30
CA ASP A 69 -19.49 -28.13 2.62
C ASP A 69 -18.88 -28.87 1.41
N SER A 70 -17.59 -29.18 1.47
CA SER A 70 -16.87 -29.93 0.43
C SER A 70 -17.34 -31.38 0.28
N GLY A 71 -17.90 -31.99 1.33
CA GLY A 71 -18.47 -33.34 1.32
C GLY A 71 -19.88 -33.39 0.70
N VAL A 72 -20.66 -32.32 0.79
CA VAL A 72 -21.89 -32.12 -0.01
C VAL A 72 -21.52 -31.90 -1.47
N LEU A 73 -20.59 -30.98 -1.78
CA LEU A 73 -20.16 -30.73 -3.15
C LEU A 73 -19.63 -31.99 -3.86
N CYS A 74 -18.83 -32.82 -3.17
CA CYS A 74 -18.34 -34.08 -3.75
C CYS A 74 -19.48 -35.04 -4.12
N ARG A 75 -20.52 -35.17 -3.28
CA ARG A 75 -21.66 -36.07 -3.52
C ARG A 75 -22.58 -35.55 -4.62
N LEU A 76 -22.84 -34.25 -4.67
CA LEU A 76 -23.62 -33.63 -5.75
C LEU A 76 -22.89 -33.73 -7.09
N ALA A 77 -21.57 -33.54 -7.11
CA ALA A 77 -20.76 -33.77 -8.30
C ALA A 77 -20.85 -35.23 -8.77
N GLU A 78 -20.70 -36.21 -7.87
CA GLU A 78 -20.84 -37.62 -8.21
C GLU A 78 -22.24 -37.93 -8.78
N SER A 79 -23.31 -37.43 -8.14
CA SER A 79 -24.69 -37.58 -8.59
C SER A 79 -24.89 -37.04 -10.03
N ILE A 80 -24.56 -35.76 -10.25
CA ILE A 80 -24.76 -35.09 -11.53
C ILE A 80 -23.89 -35.74 -12.62
N LEU A 81 -22.61 -35.99 -12.34
CA LEU A 81 -21.66 -36.54 -13.32
C LEU A 81 -21.92 -38.01 -13.65
N THR A 82 -22.51 -38.80 -12.75
CA THR A 82 -22.84 -40.21 -13.05
C THR A 82 -24.21 -40.38 -13.70
N GLN A 83 -25.21 -39.57 -13.35
CA GLN A 83 -26.61 -39.79 -13.72
C GLN A 83 -27.19 -38.76 -14.71
N HIS A 84 -26.79 -37.49 -14.64
CA HIS A 84 -27.49 -36.39 -15.34
C HIS A 84 -26.71 -35.78 -16.51
N ALA A 85 -25.46 -35.35 -16.28
CA ALA A 85 -24.72 -34.53 -17.24
C ALA A 85 -23.20 -34.57 -17.09
N ARG A 86 -22.47 -34.53 -18.21
CA ARG A 86 -21.02 -34.25 -18.27
C ARG A 86 -20.80 -32.74 -18.44
N ASP A 87 -20.71 -32.04 -17.31
CA ASP A 87 -20.59 -30.59 -17.26
C ASP A 87 -19.28 -30.10 -16.64
N ILE A 88 -18.61 -29.18 -17.35
CA ILE A 88 -17.31 -28.64 -16.96
C ILE A 88 -17.42 -27.84 -15.64
N ARG A 89 -18.51 -27.10 -15.42
CA ARG A 89 -18.74 -26.33 -14.17
C ARG A 89 -18.68 -27.27 -12.97
N VAL A 90 -19.42 -28.38 -13.05
CA VAL A 90 -19.52 -29.41 -12.02
C VAL A 90 -18.16 -30.02 -11.71
N VAL A 91 -17.37 -30.39 -12.73
CA VAL A 91 -16.01 -30.92 -12.52
C VAL A 91 -15.06 -29.86 -11.93
N THR A 92 -15.15 -28.59 -12.34
CA THR A 92 -14.31 -27.53 -11.74
C THR A 92 -14.64 -27.26 -10.28
N TRP A 93 -15.92 -27.29 -9.90
CA TRP A 93 -16.36 -27.20 -8.50
C TRP A 93 -15.97 -28.44 -7.69
N TYR A 94 -16.02 -29.64 -8.30
CA TYR A 94 -15.51 -30.87 -7.71
C TYR A 94 -14.00 -30.80 -7.45
N ALA A 95 -13.20 -30.32 -8.41
CA ALA A 95 -11.76 -30.18 -8.24
C ALA A 95 -11.39 -29.24 -7.07
N TRP A 96 -12.14 -28.14 -6.89
CA TRP A 96 -11.99 -27.27 -5.71
C TRP A 96 -12.44 -27.95 -4.41
N ALA A 97 -13.56 -28.68 -4.41
CA ALA A 97 -14.02 -29.42 -3.23
C ALA A 97 -13.06 -30.55 -2.81
N ARG A 98 -12.43 -31.23 -3.79
CA ARG A 98 -11.37 -32.22 -3.56
C ARG A 98 -10.09 -31.56 -3.09
N LEU A 99 -9.68 -30.40 -3.63
CA LEU A 99 -8.53 -29.61 -3.14
C LEU A 99 -8.72 -29.20 -1.67
N GLN A 100 -9.92 -28.77 -1.28
CA GLN A 100 -10.25 -28.38 0.10
C GLN A 100 -10.32 -29.56 1.10
N ARG A 101 -10.33 -30.81 0.64
CA ARG A 101 -10.51 -32.00 1.51
C ARG A 101 -9.32 -32.95 1.48
N ASP A 102 -8.77 -33.18 0.29
CA ASP A 102 -7.69 -34.15 0.02
C ASP A 102 -6.49 -33.48 -0.68
N GLY A 103 -6.42 -32.15 -0.72
CA GLY A 103 -5.24 -31.41 -1.11
C GLY A 103 -4.83 -31.47 -2.58
N ASP A 104 -3.52 -31.45 -2.81
CA ASP A 104 -2.88 -31.59 -4.12
C ASP A 104 -3.20 -32.94 -4.79
N ALA A 105 -3.37 -34.02 -4.01
CA ALA A 105 -3.88 -35.28 -4.50
C ALA A 105 -5.34 -35.17 -4.97
N GLY A 106 -6.20 -34.52 -4.18
CA GLY A 106 -7.60 -34.25 -4.54
C GLY A 106 -7.76 -33.35 -5.78
N LEU A 107 -6.91 -32.34 -5.92
CA LEU A 107 -6.83 -31.52 -7.12
C LEU A 107 -6.40 -32.36 -8.34
N THR A 108 -5.36 -33.18 -8.18
CA THR A 108 -4.85 -34.05 -9.26
C THR A 108 -5.95 -34.98 -9.75
N ASP A 109 -6.71 -35.59 -8.85
CA ASP A 109 -7.91 -36.37 -9.15
C ASP A 109 -8.95 -35.55 -9.95
N GLY A 110 -9.29 -34.34 -9.50
CA GLY A 110 -10.25 -33.47 -10.18
C GLY A 110 -9.81 -33.05 -11.59
N VAL A 111 -8.51 -32.79 -11.78
CA VAL A 111 -7.93 -32.46 -13.09
C VAL A 111 -7.86 -33.69 -14.00
N LEU A 112 -7.57 -34.89 -13.47
CA LEU A 112 -7.63 -36.15 -14.22
C LEU A 112 -9.06 -36.49 -14.66
N LEU A 113 -10.05 -36.28 -13.79
CA LEU A 113 -11.47 -36.43 -14.14
C LEU A 113 -11.89 -35.44 -15.23
N LEU A 114 -11.45 -34.19 -15.16
CA LEU A 114 -11.71 -33.18 -16.19
C LEU A 114 -11.08 -33.59 -17.54
N ALA A 115 -9.83 -34.07 -17.52
CA ALA A 115 -9.15 -34.55 -18.71
C ALA A 115 -9.85 -35.78 -19.33
N ALA A 116 -10.22 -36.77 -18.51
CA ALA A 116 -10.92 -37.97 -18.97
C ALA A 116 -12.32 -37.64 -19.54
N MET A 117 -13.06 -36.73 -18.90
CA MET A 117 -14.36 -36.26 -19.41
C MET A 117 -14.21 -35.53 -20.75
N LEU A 118 -13.17 -34.70 -20.91
CA LEU A 118 -12.90 -33.99 -22.16
C LEU A 118 -12.38 -34.91 -23.28
N ASP A 119 -11.65 -35.99 -22.97
CA ASP A 119 -11.23 -36.99 -23.96
C ASP A 119 -12.43 -37.79 -24.47
N GLN A 120 -13.33 -38.22 -23.58
CA GLN A 120 -14.47 -39.09 -23.93
C GLN A 120 -15.69 -38.34 -24.51
N ALA A 121 -16.11 -37.22 -23.92
CA ALA A 121 -17.31 -36.48 -24.34
C ALA A 121 -16.97 -35.23 -25.20
N GLY A 122 -15.76 -34.68 -25.08
CA GLY A 122 -15.18 -33.71 -26.00
C GLY A 122 -16.02 -32.45 -26.22
N GLN A 123 -16.56 -32.29 -27.44
CA GLN A 123 -17.38 -31.14 -27.79
C GLN A 123 -18.77 -31.18 -27.14
N HIS A 124 -19.27 -32.36 -26.76
CA HIS A 124 -20.61 -32.53 -26.17
C HIS A 124 -20.68 -32.20 -24.68
N CYS A 125 -19.56 -31.98 -23.98
CA CYS A 125 -19.59 -31.54 -22.58
C CYS A 125 -20.31 -30.20 -22.45
N HIS A 126 -21.21 -30.10 -21.47
CA HIS A 126 -21.87 -28.84 -21.13
C HIS A 126 -20.91 -27.91 -20.35
N PRO A 127 -21.13 -26.58 -20.39
CA PRO A 127 -22.07 -25.87 -21.25
C PRO A 127 -21.60 -25.85 -22.71
N GLN A 128 -22.51 -26.02 -23.68
CA GLN A 128 -22.14 -26.12 -25.12
C GLN A 128 -21.45 -24.86 -25.70
N ARG A 129 -21.66 -23.69 -25.09
CA ARG A 129 -21.14 -22.40 -25.62
C ARG A 129 -19.67 -22.21 -25.27
N SER A 130 -18.82 -21.97 -26.27
CA SER A 130 -17.36 -21.77 -26.11
C SER A 130 -16.99 -20.75 -25.04
N THR A 131 -17.66 -19.60 -24.99
CA THR A 131 -17.45 -18.56 -23.96
C THR A 131 -17.80 -19.04 -22.55
N ALA A 132 -18.82 -19.89 -22.39
CA ALA A 132 -19.19 -20.46 -21.11
C ALA A 132 -18.25 -21.60 -20.68
N ARG A 133 -17.69 -22.36 -21.63
CA ARG A 133 -16.62 -23.35 -21.36
C ARG A 133 -15.35 -22.66 -20.88
N LEU A 134 -14.95 -21.56 -21.54
CA LEU A 134 -13.82 -20.75 -21.10
C LEU A 134 -14.06 -20.17 -19.71
N ALA A 135 -15.22 -19.57 -19.44
CA ALA A 135 -15.54 -19.03 -18.11
C ALA A 135 -15.58 -20.11 -17.00
N ALA A 136 -16.01 -21.34 -17.31
CA ALA A 136 -15.98 -22.45 -16.36
C ALA A 136 -14.54 -22.90 -16.05
N LEU A 137 -13.65 -22.97 -17.05
CA LEU A 137 -12.24 -23.31 -16.85
C LEU A 137 -11.48 -22.18 -16.13
N ASP A 138 -11.73 -20.92 -16.51
CA ASP A 138 -11.08 -19.74 -15.92
C ASP A 138 -11.52 -19.50 -14.46
N TRP A 139 -12.66 -20.07 -14.03
CA TRP A 139 -13.05 -20.09 -12.61
C TRP A 139 -12.02 -20.83 -11.73
N LEU A 140 -11.23 -21.76 -12.27
CA LEU A 140 -10.10 -22.37 -11.54
C LEU A 140 -8.95 -21.39 -11.25
N ASN A 141 -8.89 -20.25 -11.96
CA ASN A 141 -7.96 -19.17 -11.70
C ASN A 141 -8.53 -18.11 -10.73
N SER A 142 -9.75 -18.28 -10.23
CA SER A 142 -10.40 -17.28 -9.37
C SER A 142 -9.82 -17.25 -7.95
N ASP A 143 -9.94 -16.10 -7.28
CA ASP A 143 -9.43 -15.87 -5.93
C ASP A 143 -9.88 -16.96 -4.94
N LYS A 144 -11.13 -17.45 -5.02
CA LYS A 144 -11.63 -18.54 -4.15
C LYS A 144 -10.85 -19.86 -4.30
N VAL A 145 -10.19 -20.08 -5.44
CA VAL A 145 -9.31 -21.23 -5.71
C VAL A 145 -7.86 -20.91 -5.37
N LEU A 146 -7.37 -19.71 -5.68
CA LEU A 146 -6.03 -19.26 -5.29
C LEU A 146 -5.86 -19.14 -3.77
N ASP A 147 -6.89 -18.72 -3.05
CA ASP A 147 -6.97 -18.74 -1.59
C ASP A 147 -7.00 -20.19 -1.06
N ALA A 148 -7.52 -21.15 -1.83
CA ALA A 148 -7.51 -22.57 -1.42
C ALA A 148 -6.10 -23.16 -1.56
N PHE A 149 -5.37 -22.81 -2.63
CA PHE A 149 -3.92 -23.09 -2.73
C PHE A 149 -3.11 -22.38 -1.64
N SER A 150 -3.44 -21.13 -1.32
CA SER A 150 -2.74 -20.34 -0.29
C SER A 150 -3.03 -20.82 1.15
N ARG A 151 -4.07 -21.65 1.31
CA ARG A 151 -4.36 -22.37 2.55
C ARG A 151 -3.75 -23.77 2.59
N TRP A 152 -3.52 -24.44 1.45
CA TRP A 152 -3.02 -25.82 1.41
C TRP A 152 -1.47 -25.91 1.35
N PRO A 153 -0.80 -26.84 2.09
CA PRO A 153 -1.36 -27.76 3.08
C PRO A 153 -1.96 -26.99 4.24
N ASP A 154 -3.21 -27.35 4.57
CA ASP A 154 -3.94 -26.72 5.66
C ASP A 154 -3.18 -27.03 6.94
N VAL A 155 -2.42 -26.07 7.48
CA VAL A 155 -1.72 -26.23 8.76
C VAL A 155 -2.71 -25.98 9.91
N THR A 156 -3.85 -26.64 9.79
CA THR A 156 -4.83 -26.85 10.83
C THR A 156 -4.22 -27.78 11.86
N ARG A 157 -3.40 -27.18 12.74
CA ARG A 157 -3.16 -27.71 14.07
C ARG A 157 -4.50 -28.19 14.64
N GLU A 158 -4.56 -29.38 15.22
CA GLU A 158 -5.67 -29.65 16.12
C GLU A 158 -5.64 -28.61 17.25
N PRO A 159 -6.78 -27.97 17.58
CA PRO A 159 -6.81 -26.93 18.61
C PRO A 159 -6.37 -27.51 19.98
N ASP A 160 -6.68 -28.78 20.20
CA ASP A 160 -6.37 -29.51 21.42
C ASP A 160 -4.87 -29.75 21.65
N TYR A 161 -4.01 -29.77 20.62
CA TYR A 161 -2.57 -30.00 20.79
C TYR A 161 -1.90 -28.96 21.71
N ARG A 162 -2.28 -27.68 21.65
CA ARG A 162 -1.73 -26.66 22.57
C ARG A 162 -2.22 -26.87 24.01
N ALA A 163 -3.44 -27.39 24.20
CA ALA A 163 -3.97 -27.74 25.52
C ALA A 163 -3.32 -29.03 26.07
N GLN A 164 -3.08 -30.03 25.22
CA GLN A 164 -2.44 -31.30 25.56
C GLN A 164 -0.98 -31.08 26.00
N LEU A 165 -0.17 -30.32 25.25
CA LEU A 165 1.21 -30.03 25.62
C LEU A 165 1.29 -29.18 26.90
N LYS A 166 0.47 -28.12 27.02
CA LYS A 166 0.41 -27.30 28.25
C LYS A 166 -0.03 -28.16 29.46
N ARG A 167 -0.93 -29.13 29.27
CA ARG A 167 -1.30 -30.11 30.30
C ARG A 167 -0.15 -31.05 30.67
N LEU A 168 0.51 -31.71 29.71
CA LEU A 168 1.60 -32.66 29.97
C LEU A 168 2.79 -31.97 30.69
N TYR A 169 3.11 -30.74 30.27
CA TYR A 169 4.11 -29.89 30.92
C TYR A 169 3.73 -29.53 32.37
N LEU A 170 2.49 -29.12 32.63
CA LEU A 170 1.99 -28.86 33.99
C LEU A 170 1.92 -30.14 34.86
N GLN A 171 1.70 -31.30 34.24
CA GLN A 171 1.70 -32.61 34.91
C GLN A 171 3.11 -33.19 35.09
N GLN A 172 4.16 -32.53 34.58
CA GLN A 172 5.57 -32.96 34.64
C GLN A 172 5.81 -34.36 34.04
N SER A 173 4.99 -34.77 33.06
CA SER A 173 5.11 -36.08 32.40
C SER A 173 6.08 -36.00 31.22
N TRP A 174 7.38 -35.93 31.51
CA TRP A 174 8.41 -35.59 30.52
C TRP A 174 8.56 -36.62 29.39
N THR A 175 8.40 -37.92 29.67
CA THR A 175 8.49 -38.97 28.64
C THR A 175 7.30 -38.94 27.69
N GLU A 176 6.07 -38.81 28.21
CA GLU A 176 4.87 -38.67 27.39
C GLU A 176 4.90 -37.35 26.59
N LEU A 177 5.47 -36.28 27.15
CA LEU A 177 5.69 -35.02 26.44
C LEU A 177 6.65 -35.19 25.24
N ILE A 178 7.77 -35.91 25.41
CA ILE A 178 8.72 -36.20 24.32
C ILE A 178 8.04 -37.02 23.22
N GLU A 179 7.38 -38.13 23.58
CA GLU A 179 6.71 -39.03 22.63
C GLU A 179 5.60 -38.32 21.83
N GLN A 180 4.77 -37.51 22.49
CA GLN A 180 3.71 -36.75 21.81
C GLN A 180 4.26 -35.64 20.92
N VAL A 181 5.35 -34.96 21.33
CA VAL A 181 5.97 -33.92 20.50
C VAL A 181 6.63 -34.51 19.25
N ASP A 182 7.28 -35.68 19.35
CA ASP A 182 7.86 -36.35 18.18
C ASP A 182 6.78 -36.72 17.15
N VAL A 183 5.67 -37.34 17.60
CA VAL A 183 4.50 -37.63 16.75
C VAL A 183 3.97 -36.35 16.09
N MET A 184 3.67 -35.31 16.87
CA MET A 184 3.18 -34.02 16.35
C MET A 184 4.17 -33.38 15.36
N PHE A 185 5.48 -33.54 15.53
CA PHE A 185 6.49 -33.00 14.62
C PHE A 185 6.62 -33.79 13.30
N THR A 186 6.31 -35.09 13.29
CA THR A 186 6.29 -35.86 12.04
C THR A 186 5.12 -35.47 11.12
N GLU A 187 4.04 -34.92 11.66
CA GLU A 187 2.84 -34.50 10.91
C GLU A 187 3.10 -33.35 9.94
N GLY A 188 2.20 -33.19 8.96
CA GLY A 188 2.28 -32.13 7.95
C GLY A 188 2.09 -30.74 8.56
N GLY A 189 2.92 -29.77 8.17
CA GLY A 189 2.82 -28.37 8.62
C GLY A 189 3.42 -28.07 10.00
N ASN A 190 3.22 -28.94 10.99
CA ASN A 190 3.71 -28.77 12.38
C ASN A 190 5.23 -28.55 12.50
N ARG A 191 6.01 -28.89 11.48
CA ARG A 191 7.49 -28.72 11.45
C ARG A 191 7.96 -27.26 11.57
N PHE A 192 7.09 -26.29 11.28
CA PHE A 192 7.37 -24.86 11.51
C PHE A 192 6.87 -24.35 12.87
N TRP A 193 6.18 -25.17 13.67
CA TRP A 193 5.70 -24.80 14.99
C TRP A 193 6.83 -24.87 16.02
N LEU A 194 7.47 -23.72 16.29
CA LEU A 194 8.70 -23.65 17.09
C LEU A 194 8.48 -23.98 18.58
N ASP A 195 7.26 -23.83 19.11
CA ASP A 195 6.96 -24.25 20.50
C ASP A 195 7.19 -25.76 20.70
N LEU A 196 7.00 -26.59 19.67
CA LEU A 196 7.30 -28.04 19.76
C LEU A 196 8.76 -28.27 20.14
N GLN A 197 9.69 -27.54 19.51
CA GLN A 197 11.12 -27.66 19.80
C GLN A 197 11.45 -27.20 21.23
N TRP A 198 10.73 -26.20 21.75
CA TRP A 198 10.84 -25.77 23.15
C TRP A 198 10.30 -26.82 24.13
N TYR A 199 9.13 -27.42 23.87
CA TYR A 199 8.57 -28.49 24.71
C TYR A 199 9.45 -29.74 24.69
N LEU A 200 10.00 -30.10 23.53
CA LEU A 200 10.95 -31.21 23.39
C LEU A 200 12.23 -30.95 24.19
N TRP A 201 12.83 -29.76 24.04
CA TRP A 201 14.03 -29.35 24.78
C TRP A 201 13.81 -29.36 26.30
N GLN A 202 12.69 -28.83 26.79
CA GLN A 202 12.31 -28.93 28.21
C GLN A 202 12.15 -30.39 28.63
N GLY A 203 11.44 -31.22 27.85
CA GLY A 203 11.26 -32.64 28.14
C GLY A 203 12.59 -33.38 28.32
N LEU A 204 13.51 -33.21 27.38
CA LEU A 204 14.83 -33.87 27.36
C LEU A 204 15.71 -33.46 28.56
N ILE A 205 15.78 -32.16 28.86
CA ILE A 205 16.55 -31.66 30.02
C ILE A 205 15.94 -32.10 31.35
N ARG A 206 14.60 -32.14 31.45
CA ARG A 206 13.90 -32.52 32.70
C ARG A 206 13.84 -34.03 32.91
N ALA A 207 13.89 -34.83 31.84
CA ALA A 207 14.06 -36.28 31.90
C ALA A 207 15.50 -36.69 32.26
N GLY A 208 16.49 -35.90 31.83
CA GLY A 208 17.90 -36.10 32.16
C GLY A 208 18.58 -37.22 31.36
N ASN A 209 19.74 -37.65 31.84
CA ASN A 209 20.61 -38.64 31.18
C ASN A 209 19.86 -39.98 30.90
N PRO A 210 19.82 -40.51 29.66
CA PRO A 210 20.65 -40.16 28.49
C PRO A 210 20.12 -39.03 27.58
N TRP A 211 18.85 -38.63 27.75
CA TRP A 211 18.13 -37.69 26.87
C TRP A 211 18.74 -36.27 26.85
N GLU A 212 19.42 -35.89 27.93
CA GLU A 212 20.16 -34.63 28.09
C GLU A 212 21.07 -34.31 26.89
N GLN A 213 21.77 -35.31 26.33
CA GLN A 213 22.67 -35.12 25.16
C GLN A 213 21.92 -34.81 23.87
N TRP A 214 20.62 -35.09 23.78
CA TRP A 214 19.83 -34.84 22.57
C TRP A 214 19.29 -33.39 22.53
N ALA A 215 19.20 -32.72 23.67
CA ALA A 215 18.81 -31.32 23.76
C ALA A 215 19.78 -30.39 23.00
N ASP A 216 21.09 -30.68 23.06
CA ASP A 216 22.14 -29.94 22.36
C ASP A 216 22.06 -30.10 20.82
N TYR A 217 21.70 -31.30 20.34
CA TYR A 217 21.50 -31.54 18.91
C TYR A 217 20.28 -30.77 18.38
N ILE A 218 19.16 -30.82 19.10
CA ILE A 218 17.94 -30.08 18.74
C ILE A 218 18.16 -28.56 18.73
N MET A 219 18.90 -28.02 19.71
CA MET A 219 19.31 -26.62 19.68
C MET A 219 20.19 -26.29 18.46
N SER A 220 21.09 -27.19 18.07
CA SER A 220 21.99 -27.01 16.93
C SER A 220 21.23 -27.03 15.59
N ASP A 221 20.29 -27.96 15.42
CA ASP A 221 19.46 -28.06 14.21
C ASP A 221 18.47 -26.89 14.09
N LEU A 222 17.88 -26.45 15.21
CA LEU A 222 17.06 -25.24 15.24
C LEU A 222 17.89 -23.99 14.88
N LYS A 223 19.12 -23.88 15.39
CA LYS A 223 20.05 -22.79 15.02
C LYS A 223 20.39 -22.80 13.53
N LEU A 224 20.59 -23.98 12.94
CA LEU A 224 20.81 -24.14 11.50
C LEU A 224 19.57 -23.78 10.67
N MET A 225 18.37 -24.14 11.13
CA MET A 225 17.12 -23.77 10.46
C MET A 225 16.90 -22.25 10.46
N LEU A 226 17.03 -21.59 11.60
CA LEU A 226 16.87 -20.14 11.72
C LEU A 226 17.97 -19.36 10.96
N LYS A 227 19.22 -19.84 10.96
CA LYS A 227 20.28 -19.26 10.10
C LYS A 227 20.01 -19.43 8.60
N ARG A 228 19.20 -20.40 8.18
CA ARG A 228 18.79 -20.60 6.78
C ARG A 228 17.52 -19.84 6.40
N LEU A 229 16.65 -19.55 7.37
CA LEU A 229 15.35 -18.92 7.20
C LEU A 229 15.16 -17.81 8.27
N PRO A 230 15.91 -16.69 8.16
CA PRO A 230 15.86 -15.62 9.15
C PRO A 230 14.48 -14.94 9.15
N GLY A 231 13.93 -14.67 10.33
CA GLY A 231 12.60 -14.07 10.50
C GLY A 231 11.45 -15.07 10.55
N LEU A 232 11.71 -16.37 10.36
CA LEU A 232 10.73 -17.45 10.57
C LEU A 232 10.11 -17.37 11.98
N GLU A 233 10.91 -17.02 12.99
CA GLU A 233 10.49 -16.81 14.37
C GLU A 233 9.45 -15.68 14.54
N THR A 234 9.39 -14.71 13.61
CA THR A 234 8.44 -13.58 13.65
C THR A 234 7.13 -13.83 12.91
N LEU A 235 6.99 -14.97 12.23
CA LEU A 235 5.80 -15.30 11.45
C LEU A 235 4.67 -15.89 12.32
N ALA A 236 3.46 -15.83 11.80
CA ALA A 236 2.26 -16.37 12.42
C ALA A 236 1.49 -17.27 11.44
N TRP A 237 0.68 -18.17 11.99
CA TRP A 237 -0.31 -18.94 11.24
C TRP A 237 -1.43 -18.03 10.71
N ASN A 238 -2.22 -18.54 9.74
CA ASN A 238 -3.36 -17.82 9.16
C ASN A 238 -4.40 -17.37 10.20
N ASP A 239 -4.51 -18.08 11.34
CA ASP A 239 -5.36 -17.73 12.48
C ASP A 239 -4.80 -16.58 13.35
N GLY A 240 -3.66 -16.00 12.98
CA GLY A 240 -2.97 -14.95 13.74
C GLY A 240 -2.20 -15.42 14.97
N THR A 241 -2.18 -16.73 15.28
CA THR A 241 -1.33 -17.25 16.38
C THR A 241 0.12 -17.42 15.91
N PRO A 242 1.13 -17.01 16.70
CA PRO A 242 2.52 -17.03 16.26
C PRO A 242 3.09 -18.45 16.15
N LEU A 243 4.14 -18.61 15.33
CA LEU A 243 4.93 -19.84 15.24
C LEU A 243 5.71 -20.13 16.54
N ALA A 244 6.05 -19.08 17.29
CA ALA A 244 6.66 -19.14 18.61
C ALA A 244 5.86 -18.27 19.62
N ASP A 245 5.43 -18.87 20.73
CA ASP A 245 4.91 -18.17 21.92
C ASP A 245 6.01 -17.28 22.53
N GLU A 246 5.67 -16.27 23.34
CA GLU A 246 6.67 -15.27 23.84
C GLU A 246 7.81 -15.93 24.63
N VAL A 247 7.51 -17.03 25.34
CA VAL A 247 8.48 -17.86 26.07
C VAL A 247 9.45 -18.58 25.12
N THR A 248 8.95 -19.08 23.98
CA THR A 248 9.74 -19.73 22.94
C THR A 248 10.69 -18.72 22.27
N LEU A 249 10.21 -17.50 22.00
CA LEU A 249 11.01 -16.40 21.45
C LEU A 249 12.15 -15.99 22.42
N GLY A 250 11.84 -15.81 23.71
CA GLY A 250 12.86 -15.51 24.72
C GLY A 250 13.95 -16.58 24.79
N TRP A 251 13.57 -17.86 24.75
CA TRP A 251 14.52 -18.99 24.73
C TRP A 251 15.38 -19.02 23.45
N ILE A 252 14.80 -18.77 22.27
CA ILE A 252 15.55 -18.72 21.01
C ILE A 252 16.62 -17.61 21.07
N VAL A 253 16.26 -16.42 21.55
CA VAL A 253 17.21 -15.30 21.71
C VAL A 253 18.29 -15.62 22.74
N GLU A 254 17.93 -16.16 23.91
CA GLU A 254 18.87 -16.40 25.01
C GLU A 254 19.81 -17.59 24.77
N LYS A 255 19.30 -18.71 24.23
CA LYS A 255 20.01 -19.99 24.17
C LYS A 255 20.41 -20.42 22.76
N VAL A 256 19.56 -20.19 21.77
CA VAL A 256 19.79 -20.70 20.39
C VAL A 256 20.66 -19.73 19.60
N ASN A 257 20.40 -18.42 19.67
CA ASN A 257 21.12 -17.43 18.88
C ASN A 257 22.51 -17.07 19.44
N ASN A 258 22.70 -17.04 20.76
CA ASN A 258 24.03 -16.89 21.37
C ASN A 258 25.00 -18.00 20.89
N ASP A 259 26.23 -17.64 20.55
CA ASP A 259 27.26 -18.60 20.13
C ASP A 259 28.02 -19.19 21.32
N MET A 260 28.23 -20.51 21.29
CA MET A 260 29.11 -21.20 22.23
C MET A 260 30.56 -20.74 22.01
N PRO A 261 31.32 -20.42 23.09
CA PRO A 261 32.66 -19.87 22.96
C PRO A 261 33.65 -20.92 22.46
N VAL A 262 34.09 -20.79 21.21
CA VAL A 262 35.27 -21.49 20.69
C VAL A 262 36.52 -20.89 21.35
N PHE A 263 37.44 -21.75 21.77
CA PHE A 263 38.65 -21.41 22.55
C PHE A 263 39.45 -20.22 21.97
N THR A 264 39.49 -19.12 22.73
CA THR A 264 40.57 -18.12 22.74
C THR A 264 40.86 -17.69 24.17
N GLU A 265 42.14 -17.59 24.55
CA GLU A 265 42.56 -17.36 25.94
C GLU A 265 42.33 -15.91 26.41
N GLU A 266 41.96 -15.72 27.67
CA GLU A 266 41.75 -14.38 28.26
C GLU A 266 43.07 -13.63 28.51
N PRO A 267 43.19 -12.35 28.07
CA PRO A 267 44.01 -11.37 28.77
C PRO A 267 43.22 -10.82 29.97
N THR A 268 43.70 -11.05 31.20
CA THR A 268 43.00 -10.71 32.44
C THR A 268 42.61 -9.23 32.56
N GLY A 269 41.32 -8.92 32.40
CA GLY A 269 40.73 -7.58 32.55
C GLY A 269 39.98 -7.43 33.88
N LEU A 270 40.34 -6.41 34.67
CA LEU A 270 39.78 -6.11 36.00
C LEU A 270 38.24 -6.15 36.07
N LYS A 271 37.70 -6.89 37.05
CA LYS A 271 36.24 -6.92 37.33
C LYS A 271 35.74 -5.53 37.76
N GLY A 272 34.94 -4.90 36.91
CA GLY A 272 34.06 -3.79 37.27
C GLY A 272 32.95 -4.26 38.23
N ALA A 273 32.39 -3.32 38.99
CA ALA A 273 31.44 -3.63 40.06
C ALA A 273 30.03 -3.99 39.56
N GLN A 274 29.28 -4.71 40.40
CA GLN A 274 27.93 -5.19 40.14
C GLN A 274 26.94 -4.09 39.73
N THR A 275 26.14 -4.39 38.71
CA THR A 275 24.78 -3.85 38.57
C THR A 275 23.81 -5.02 38.67
N ASP A 276 23.38 -5.35 39.90
CA ASP A 276 22.35 -6.37 40.10
C ASP A 276 21.06 -5.94 39.36
N ASP A 277 20.40 -6.89 38.71
CA ASP A 277 19.45 -6.59 37.63
C ASP A 277 18.13 -5.98 38.14
N ILE A 278 18.02 -4.65 37.99
CA ILE A 278 16.81 -3.89 38.34
C ILE A 278 15.63 -4.23 37.40
N PHE A 279 15.87 -4.67 36.17
CA PHE A 279 14.82 -5.03 35.22
C PHE A 279 14.29 -6.45 35.41
N ALA A 280 15.06 -7.37 35.99
CA ALA A 280 14.55 -8.68 36.44
C ALA A 280 13.36 -8.55 37.44
N LEU A 281 13.26 -7.40 38.13
CA LEU A 281 12.16 -7.08 39.04
C LEU A 281 10.83 -6.77 38.33
N GLU A 282 10.80 -6.68 36.99
CA GLU A 282 9.56 -6.46 36.21
C GLU A 282 8.56 -7.60 36.40
N ALA A 283 9.02 -8.86 36.45
CA ALA A 283 8.18 -10.02 36.73
C ALA A 283 7.58 -10.00 38.15
N GLU A 284 8.41 -9.77 39.19
CA GLU A 284 7.94 -9.64 40.58
C GLU A 284 6.96 -8.48 40.78
N ALA A 285 7.11 -7.39 40.01
CA ALA A 285 6.21 -6.24 40.03
C ALA A 285 4.87 -6.55 39.37
N MET A 286 4.89 -7.28 38.25
CA MET A 286 3.67 -7.70 37.55
C MET A 286 2.85 -8.69 38.39
N GLU A 287 3.47 -9.75 38.95
CA GLU A 287 2.78 -10.71 39.84
C GLU A 287 2.04 -10.02 41.01
N LYS A 288 2.61 -8.93 41.54
CA LYS A 288 2.00 -8.11 42.60
C LYS A 288 0.93 -7.13 42.10
N GLY A 289 0.99 -6.72 40.84
CA GLY A 289 -0.05 -5.95 40.18
C GLY A 289 -1.27 -6.78 39.81
N ASP A 290 -1.07 -8.03 39.38
CA ASP A 290 -2.14 -8.96 39.02
C ASP A 290 -2.89 -9.46 40.27
N SER A 291 -2.17 -9.64 41.39
CA SER A 291 -2.74 -10.11 42.66
C SER A 291 -3.33 -9.03 43.55
N ALA A 292 -2.85 -7.78 43.49
CA ALA A 292 -3.27 -6.69 44.39
C ALA A 292 -3.51 -5.32 43.70
N GLY A 293 -3.47 -5.26 42.38
CA GLY A 293 -3.70 -4.06 41.57
C GLY A 293 -2.44 -3.23 41.30
N PRO A 294 -2.44 -2.38 40.25
CA PRO A 294 -1.25 -1.64 39.81
C PRO A 294 -0.69 -0.67 40.87
N GLU A 295 -1.52 -0.18 41.79
CA GLU A 295 -1.09 0.65 42.92
C GLU A 295 -0.24 -0.14 43.92
N ALA A 296 -0.52 -1.44 44.12
CA ALA A 296 0.30 -2.32 44.95
C ALA A 296 1.64 -2.64 44.30
N ALA A 297 1.68 -2.85 42.98
CA ALA A 297 2.93 -3.02 42.24
C ALA A 297 3.85 -1.79 42.36
N LEU A 298 3.30 -0.59 42.11
CA LEU A 298 4.04 0.67 42.20
C LEU A 298 4.47 1.00 43.64
N GLY A 299 3.59 0.78 44.63
CA GLY A 299 3.91 0.95 46.05
C GLY A 299 4.97 -0.04 46.56
N TRP A 300 4.96 -1.28 46.05
CA TRP A 300 6.01 -2.26 46.34
C TRP A 300 7.35 -1.86 45.72
N LEU A 301 7.38 -1.43 44.45
CA LEU A 301 8.61 -0.91 43.83
C LEU A 301 9.16 0.30 44.62
N GLN A 302 8.29 1.25 44.98
CA GLN A 302 8.67 2.46 45.72
C GLN A 302 9.18 2.19 47.14
N SER A 303 8.79 1.08 47.77
CA SER A 303 9.19 0.72 49.15
C SER A 303 10.47 -0.12 49.24
N ARG A 304 11.12 -0.48 48.12
CA ARG A 304 12.38 -1.25 48.13
C ARG A 304 13.55 -0.42 48.72
N PRO A 305 14.18 -0.86 49.83
CA PRO A 305 15.38 -0.21 50.35
C PRO A 305 16.61 -0.51 49.46
N GLY A 306 17.63 0.35 49.51
CA GLY A 306 18.97 0.07 48.94
C GLY A 306 19.40 0.90 47.73
N MET A 307 18.52 1.70 47.12
CA MET A 307 18.86 2.51 45.93
C MET A 307 19.70 3.77 46.24
N ALA A 308 20.94 3.57 46.71
CA ALA A 308 21.86 4.65 47.07
C ALA A 308 22.26 5.54 45.87
N THR A 309 22.39 4.99 44.66
CA THR A 309 22.90 5.74 43.51
C THR A 309 21.80 6.58 42.82
N PRO A 310 22.16 7.66 42.10
CA PRO A 310 21.24 8.35 41.19
C PRO A 310 20.77 7.45 40.03
N ARG A 311 21.66 6.62 39.47
CA ARG A 311 21.39 5.70 38.35
C ARG A 311 20.32 4.66 38.72
N SER A 312 20.45 3.97 39.86
CA SER A 312 19.46 3.00 40.32
C SER A 312 18.08 3.63 40.54
N ARG A 313 18.01 4.85 41.09
CA ARG A 313 16.75 5.59 41.29
C ARG A 313 16.08 6.00 39.97
N TRP A 314 16.86 6.30 38.93
CA TRP A 314 16.34 6.55 37.58
C TRP A 314 15.83 5.25 36.94
N LEU A 315 16.56 4.14 37.06
CA LEU A 315 16.17 2.83 36.52
C LEU A 315 14.87 2.30 37.14
N LEU A 316 14.68 2.37 38.46
CA LEU A 316 13.41 1.95 39.07
C LEU A 316 12.22 2.82 38.61
N ARG A 317 12.43 4.12 38.41
CA ARG A 317 11.37 5.00 37.87
C ARG A 317 11.02 4.66 36.41
N LEU A 318 12.00 4.20 35.61
CA LEU A 318 11.73 3.65 34.29
C LEU A 318 10.94 2.33 34.37
N LEU A 319 11.29 1.45 35.32
CA LEU A 319 10.50 0.23 35.58
C LEU A 319 9.06 0.55 35.99
N MET A 320 8.85 1.52 36.89
CA MET A 320 7.51 2.01 37.27
C MET A 320 6.73 2.55 36.05
N ALA A 321 7.41 3.19 35.09
CA ALA A 321 6.78 3.65 33.85
C ALA A 321 6.38 2.51 32.90
N ARG A 322 7.20 1.44 32.81
CA ARG A 322 6.86 0.22 32.04
C ARG A 322 5.65 -0.50 32.62
N VAL A 323 5.63 -0.72 33.94
CA VAL A 323 4.49 -1.32 34.65
C VAL A 323 3.22 -0.47 34.48
N ALA A 324 3.34 0.87 34.50
CA ALA A 324 2.22 1.76 34.20
C ALA A 324 1.75 1.69 32.74
N GLU A 325 2.64 1.46 31.77
CA GLU A 325 2.28 1.21 30.36
C GLU A 325 1.54 -0.13 30.20
N GLN A 326 2.04 -1.21 30.83
CA GLN A 326 1.44 -2.55 30.81
C GLN A 326 0.02 -2.59 31.41
N TYR A 327 -0.21 -1.93 32.54
CA TYR A 327 -1.55 -1.78 33.14
C TYR A 327 -2.42 -0.68 32.49
N GLY A 328 -2.05 -0.18 31.31
CA GLY A 328 -2.84 0.80 30.54
C GLY A 328 -3.00 2.18 31.21
N ARG A 329 -2.18 2.50 32.22
CA ARG A 329 -2.21 3.77 32.97
C ARG A 329 -1.38 4.84 32.23
N ASN A 330 -1.69 5.03 30.95
CA ASN A 330 -0.87 5.79 29.99
C ASN A 330 -0.57 7.24 30.42
N GLU A 331 -1.49 7.92 31.10
CA GLU A 331 -1.27 9.27 31.64
C GLU A 331 -0.19 9.29 32.75
N LEU A 332 -0.17 8.27 33.62
CA LEU A 332 0.86 8.12 34.65
C LEU A 332 2.21 7.79 34.03
N ALA A 333 2.24 6.89 33.03
CA ALA A 333 3.44 6.57 32.26
C ALA A 333 4.01 7.80 31.54
N LEU A 334 3.17 8.63 30.91
CA LEU A 334 3.57 9.91 30.29
C LEU A 334 4.24 10.86 31.29
N HIS A 335 3.67 11.04 32.48
CA HIS A 335 4.26 11.90 33.51
C HIS A 335 5.60 11.36 34.04
N LEU A 336 5.72 10.04 34.28
CA LEU A 336 6.97 9.40 34.71
C LEU A 336 8.06 9.51 33.65
N LEU A 337 7.75 9.22 32.38
CA LEU A 337 8.69 9.36 31.25
C LEU A 337 9.10 10.83 31.03
N GLY A 338 8.20 11.78 31.30
CA GLY A 338 8.50 13.22 31.32
C GLY A 338 9.57 13.58 32.36
N GLU A 339 9.42 13.11 33.61
CA GLU A 339 10.41 13.34 34.67
C GLU A 339 11.76 12.66 34.37
N LEU A 340 11.74 11.43 33.81
CA LEU A 340 12.93 10.71 33.37
C LEU A 340 13.68 11.45 32.26
N THR A 341 12.95 12.03 31.29
CA THR A 341 13.54 12.87 30.23
C THR A 341 14.19 14.12 30.82
N ALA A 342 13.49 14.82 31.73
CA ALA A 342 13.98 16.08 32.33
C ALA A 342 15.13 15.90 33.34
N SER A 343 15.34 14.67 33.83
CA SER A 343 16.44 14.34 34.75
C SER A 343 17.67 13.76 34.04
N ALA A 344 17.54 13.20 32.84
CA ALA A 344 18.64 12.56 32.12
C ALA A 344 19.88 13.46 31.85
N PRO A 345 19.76 14.76 31.49
CA PRO A 345 20.93 15.63 31.30
C PRO A 345 21.75 15.85 32.59
N LYS A 346 21.11 15.73 33.77
CA LYS A 346 21.78 15.86 35.08
C LYS A 346 22.57 14.61 35.47
N LEU A 347 22.48 13.55 34.68
CA LEU A 347 23.12 12.24 34.87
C LEU A 347 24.05 11.87 33.71
N THR A 348 24.27 12.80 32.75
CA THR A 348 25.07 12.58 31.52
C THR A 348 24.67 11.30 30.75
N LEU A 349 23.39 10.89 30.81
CA LEU A 349 22.97 9.59 30.24
C LEU A 349 23.11 9.55 28.71
N SER A 350 23.11 10.68 28.03
CA SER A 350 23.42 10.78 26.59
C SER A 350 24.81 10.23 26.25
N ASP A 351 25.79 10.40 27.14
CA ASP A 351 27.19 10.04 26.90
C ASP A 351 27.54 8.63 27.42
N TRP A 352 26.71 8.08 28.31
CA TRP A 352 26.99 6.83 29.04
C TRP A 352 25.99 5.68 28.77
N GLU A 353 24.73 5.98 28.47
CA GLU A 353 23.65 4.99 28.27
C GLU A 353 22.62 5.47 27.21
N PRO A 354 23.06 5.86 25.99
CA PRO A 354 22.18 6.46 24.99
C PRO A 354 21.00 5.56 24.60
N GLY A 355 21.18 4.24 24.60
CA GLY A 355 20.11 3.27 24.31
C GLY A 355 18.94 3.32 25.29
N LEU A 356 19.20 3.48 26.59
CA LEU A 356 18.14 3.62 27.60
C LEU A 356 17.43 4.97 27.50
N LEU A 357 18.15 6.04 27.14
CA LEU A 357 17.55 7.36 26.93
C LEU A 357 16.67 7.40 25.67
N PHE A 358 17.11 6.73 24.60
CA PHE A 358 16.33 6.51 23.37
C PHE A 358 15.01 5.79 23.69
N ASP A 359 15.06 4.69 24.44
CA ASP A 359 13.86 3.92 24.81
C ASP A 359 12.85 4.75 25.62
N VAL A 360 13.30 5.64 26.52
CA VAL A 360 12.44 6.57 27.26
C VAL A 360 11.75 7.57 26.34
N GLN A 361 12.51 8.19 25.42
CA GLN A 361 11.96 9.18 24.49
C GLN A 361 11.01 8.53 23.48
N ALA A 362 11.33 7.34 22.98
CA ALA A 362 10.50 6.58 22.04
C ALA A 362 9.16 6.16 22.66
N ARG A 363 9.16 5.65 23.91
CA ARG A 363 7.92 5.32 24.64
C ARG A 363 7.07 6.55 24.92
N ARG A 364 7.68 7.68 25.28
CA ARG A 364 6.94 8.95 25.46
C ARG A 364 6.32 9.44 24.16
N LEU A 365 7.06 9.38 23.04
CA LEU A 365 6.55 9.74 21.71
C LEU A 365 5.40 8.81 21.27
N ARG A 366 5.49 7.50 21.53
CA ARG A 366 4.40 6.52 21.29
C ARG A 366 3.13 6.91 22.04
N LEU A 367 3.23 7.16 23.34
CA LEU A 367 2.08 7.50 24.18
C LEU A 367 1.48 8.88 23.83
N LEU A 368 2.30 9.86 23.46
CA LEU A 368 1.81 11.15 22.95
C LEU A 368 1.06 10.99 21.61
N ARG A 369 1.59 10.20 20.66
CA ARG A 369 0.89 9.87 19.40
C ARG A 369 -0.46 9.19 19.66
N MET A 370 -0.53 8.24 20.60
CA MET A 370 -1.78 7.58 21.01
C MET A 370 -2.80 8.52 21.67
N LYS A 371 -2.36 9.66 22.21
CA LYS A 371 -3.23 10.71 22.78
C LYS A 371 -3.66 11.73 21.72
N ALA A 372 -2.74 12.20 20.89
CA ALA A 372 -3.01 13.07 19.74
C ALA A 372 -4.00 12.45 18.75
N GLY A 373 -3.96 11.13 18.56
CA GLY A 373 -4.94 10.40 17.73
C GLY A 373 -6.38 10.37 18.26
N ARG A 374 -6.67 10.97 19.43
CA ARG A 374 -8.02 11.02 20.03
C ARG A 374 -8.73 12.36 19.86
N SER A 375 -8.00 13.47 19.64
CA SER A 375 -8.61 14.77 19.34
C SER A 375 -7.65 15.66 18.55
N GLU A 376 -8.19 16.38 17.55
CA GLU A 376 -7.40 17.29 16.73
C GLU A 376 -6.85 18.48 17.55
N SER A 377 -7.54 18.88 18.62
CA SER A 377 -7.05 19.90 19.57
C SER A 377 -5.88 19.40 20.41
N ASP A 378 -5.84 18.13 20.81
CA ASP A 378 -4.67 17.55 21.47
C ASP A 378 -3.50 17.37 20.49
N LYS A 379 -3.77 17.01 19.23
CA LYS A 379 -2.75 16.90 18.18
C LYS A 379 -2.02 18.22 17.93
N VAL A 380 -2.75 19.34 17.80
CA VAL A 380 -2.14 20.69 17.70
C VAL A 380 -1.37 21.05 18.97
N ARG A 381 -1.87 20.66 20.15
CA ARG A 381 -1.24 20.95 21.45
C ARG A 381 0.07 20.18 21.68
N PHE A 382 0.14 18.92 21.28
CA PHE A 382 1.29 18.04 21.54
C PHE A 382 2.33 18.02 20.42
N ALA A 383 2.02 18.52 19.22
CA ALA A 383 2.96 18.64 18.10
C ALA A 383 4.37 19.15 18.49
N PRO A 384 4.55 20.33 19.14
CA PRO A 384 5.89 20.82 19.47
C PRO A 384 6.64 19.96 20.51
N GLU A 385 5.93 19.20 21.35
CA GLU A 385 6.53 18.24 22.28
C GLU A 385 6.98 16.97 21.55
N MET A 386 6.18 16.51 20.59
CA MET A 386 6.49 15.36 19.73
C MET A 386 7.68 15.65 18.80
N ASP A 387 7.73 16.84 18.19
CA ASP A 387 8.84 17.27 17.33
C ASP A 387 10.15 17.39 18.12
N SER A 388 10.09 17.94 19.34
CA SER A 388 11.25 18.04 20.23
C SER A 388 11.77 16.66 20.68
N LEU A 389 10.88 15.69 20.92
CA LEU A 389 11.27 14.31 21.23
C LEU A 389 11.85 13.58 20.01
N LEU A 390 11.30 13.81 18.82
CA LEU A 390 11.79 13.23 17.57
C LEU A 390 13.19 13.77 17.20
N ALA A 391 13.42 15.07 17.37
CA ALA A 391 14.75 15.66 17.25
C ALA A 391 15.74 15.10 18.29
N GLY A 392 15.29 14.84 19.52
CA GLY A 392 16.08 14.18 20.56
C GLY A 392 16.49 12.74 20.19
N LEU A 393 15.56 11.97 19.63
CA LEU A 393 15.80 10.60 19.17
C LEU A 393 16.82 10.55 18.02
N ILE A 394 16.67 11.44 17.03
CA ILE A 394 17.61 11.57 15.90
C ILE A 394 19.02 11.94 16.39
N ALA A 395 19.13 12.77 17.42
CA ALA A 395 20.41 13.17 18.02
C ALA A 395 21.07 12.07 18.88
N LEU A 396 20.34 11.01 19.25
CA LEU A 396 20.87 9.86 20.00
C LEU A 396 21.22 8.68 19.09
N ASP A 397 20.31 8.32 18.17
CA ASP A 397 20.51 7.25 17.20
C ASP A 397 19.63 7.51 15.95
N PRO A 398 20.19 8.06 14.86
CA PRO A 398 19.40 8.36 13.66
C PRO A 398 18.89 7.11 12.96
N ALA A 399 19.58 5.96 13.07
CA ALA A 399 19.20 4.71 12.41
C ALA A 399 17.98 4.07 13.10
N ARG A 400 17.97 4.02 14.44
CA ARG A 400 16.78 3.60 15.21
C ARG A 400 15.66 4.64 15.13
N ALA A 401 15.98 5.95 15.05
CA ALA A 401 14.97 7.00 14.93
C ALA A 401 14.25 7.01 13.57
N MET A 402 14.92 6.60 12.48
CA MET A 402 14.36 6.55 11.12
C MET A 402 13.00 5.84 11.05
N VAL A 403 12.85 4.71 11.74
CA VAL A 403 11.57 3.95 11.80
C VAL A 403 10.48 4.73 12.54
N LEU A 404 10.84 5.54 13.54
CA LEU A 404 9.92 6.40 14.29
C LEU A 404 9.53 7.67 13.53
N CYS A 405 10.31 8.08 12.52
CA CYS A 405 10.02 9.16 11.58
C CYS A 405 8.94 8.81 10.53
N GLY A 406 8.35 7.61 10.59
CA GLY A 406 7.28 7.14 9.71
C GLY A 406 5.93 7.87 9.84
N TYR A 407 5.87 9.16 9.53
CA TYR A 407 4.86 9.71 8.61
C TYR A 407 5.44 10.95 7.90
N PRO A 408 5.27 11.12 6.57
CA PRO A 408 6.46 11.28 5.75
C PRO A 408 6.79 12.72 5.31
N VAL A 409 7.98 13.20 5.70
CA VAL A 409 8.88 13.94 4.80
C VAL A 409 10.34 13.67 5.21
N THR A 410 11.10 12.95 4.38
CA THR A 410 12.47 13.32 3.97
C THR A 410 12.94 12.39 2.86
N PHE A 411 13.29 12.96 1.71
CA PHE A 411 13.97 12.26 0.61
C PHE A 411 15.48 12.27 0.88
N GLU A 412 16.20 11.26 0.40
CA GLU A 412 17.67 11.34 0.40
C GLU A 412 18.17 12.40 -0.59
N ALA A 413 19.33 12.99 -0.29
CA ALA A 413 19.91 14.07 -1.08
C ALA A 413 20.33 13.58 -2.47
N GLY A 414 19.51 13.87 -3.48
CA GLY A 414 19.73 13.47 -4.88
C GLY A 414 18.67 12.51 -5.44
N GLY A 415 17.68 12.05 -4.65
CA GLY A 415 16.57 11.22 -5.16
C GLY A 415 17.00 9.85 -5.69
N MET A 416 18.02 9.26 -5.06
CA MET A 416 18.66 8.00 -5.50
C MET A 416 17.90 6.73 -5.11
N ASP A 417 16.90 6.82 -4.23
CA ASP A 417 16.10 5.68 -3.78
C ASP A 417 15.09 5.22 -4.85
N ASP A 418 14.87 3.90 -4.98
CA ASP A 418 13.95 3.30 -5.97
C ASP A 418 12.52 3.88 -5.87
N THR A 419 12.16 4.27 -4.66
CA THR A 419 10.96 5.03 -4.29
C THR A 419 10.92 6.39 -5.02
N SER A 420 11.92 7.24 -4.85
CA SER A 420 12.08 8.46 -5.64
C SER A 420 12.09 8.16 -7.14
N GLN A 421 12.81 7.14 -7.60
CA GLN A 421 12.89 6.80 -9.03
C GLN A 421 11.53 6.41 -9.63
N CYS A 422 10.69 5.65 -8.92
CA CYS A 422 9.34 5.28 -9.38
C CYS A 422 8.36 6.47 -9.38
N LEU A 423 8.38 7.35 -8.38
CA LEU A 423 7.58 8.58 -8.40
C LEU A 423 8.14 9.66 -9.35
N LEU A 424 9.45 9.69 -9.61
CA LEU A 424 10.06 10.47 -10.70
C LEU A 424 9.66 9.91 -12.07
N GLY A 425 9.45 8.59 -12.19
CA GLY A 425 8.83 7.94 -13.36
C GLY A 425 7.38 8.38 -13.62
N LEU A 426 6.70 8.99 -12.64
CA LEU A 426 5.42 9.67 -12.78
C LEU A 426 5.56 11.20 -12.95
N VAL A 427 6.78 11.72 -13.08
CA VAL A 427 7.12 13.14 -13.29
C VAL A 427 8.05 13.28 -14.50
N GLY A 428 7.50 13.02 -15.69
CA GLY A 428 8.19 13.24 -16.96
C GLY A 428 7.27 13.32 -18.18
N LEU A 429 7.09 14.51 -18.79
CA LEU A 429 6.57 14.76 -20.16
C LEU A 429 6.99 16.23 -20.55
N GLY A 430 7.35 16.75 -21.75
CA GLY A 430 7.27 16.44 -23.20
C GLY A 430 8.28 17.30 -24.03
N ILE A 431 8.76 16.80 -25.20
CA ILE A 431 10.21 16.50 -25.24
C ILE A 431 11.01 16.64 -26.62
N PRO A 432 12.23 17.26 -26.75
CA PRO A 432 13.00 17.60 -28.01
C PRO A 432 13.65 16.56 -28.99
N GLY A 433 13.02 16.36 -30.14
CA GLY A 433 13.55 15.56 -31.28
C GLY A 433 12.56 15.48 -32.44
N THR A 434 11.30 15.69 -32.10
CA THR A 434 10.46 16.76 -32.65
C THR A 434 11.18 18.08 -33.06
N ALA A 435 12.48 18.30 -32.82
CA ALA A 435 13.23 19.32 -33.55
C ALA A 435 13.15 19.14 -35.09
N GLU A 436 13.01 17.89 -35.56
CA GLU A 436 12.81 17.52 -36.97
C GLU A 436 11.34 17.24 -37.31
N GLN A 437 10.45 17.16 -36.30
CA GLN A 437 8.99 17.02 -36.41
C GLN A 437 8.26 17.95 -35.43
N VAL A 438 8.49 19.28 -35.57
CA VAL A 438 7.96 20.41 -34.78
C VAL A 438 7.98 20.26 -33.24
N ALA A 439 8.95 20.94 -32.60
CA ALA A 439 9.36 20.74 -31.20
C ALA A 439 8.21 20.65 -30.18
N THR A 440 8.20 19.59 -29.37
CA THR A 440 7.30 19.37 -28.22
C THR A 440 7.83 20.06 -26.96
N PRO A 441 7.12 21.07 -26.42
CA PRO A 441 7.59 21.86 -25.28
C PRO A 441 6.64 21.79 -24.05
N VAL A 442 7.04 22.38 -22.93
CA VAL A 442 6.69 21.91 -21.57
C VAL A 442 5.29 22.27 -21.06
N SER A 443 4.59 23.27 -21.62
CA SER A 443 3.31 23.73 -21.03
C SER A 443 2.16 22.71 -21.09
N ARG A 444 2.31 21.63 -21.85
CA ARG A 444 1.34 20.54 -21.96
C ARG A 444 1.09 19.78 -20.65
N PHE A 445 1.92 19.96 -19.61
CA PHE A 445 1.89 19.14 -18.37
C PHE A 445 1.42 19.88 -17.13
N LEU A 446 1.04 21.14 -17.30
CA LEU A 446 0.97 22.03 -16.16
C LEU A 446 -0.27 21.84 -15.29
N ALA A 447 -1.42 21.56 -15.92
CA ALA A 447 -2.64 21.19 -15.20
C ALA A 447 -2.46 19.94 -14.31
N LEU A 448 -1.61 18.98 -14.69
CA LEU A 448 -1.37 17.75 -13.91
C LEU A 448 -0.39 17.96 -12.74
N LEU A 449 0.63 18.81 -12.91
CA LEU A 449 1.60 19.03 -11.85
C LEU A 449 1.07 19.97 -10.76
N GLY A 450 0.28 21.00 -11.09
CA GLY A 450 -0.36 21.84 -10.07
C GLY A 450 -1.41 21.08 -9.24
N THR A 451 -2.20 20.23 -9.90
CA THR A 451 -3.18 19.36 -9.23
C THR A 451 -2.51 18.30 -8.35
N MET A 452 -1.57 17.51 -8.87
CA MET A 452 -1.03 16.35 -8.15
C MET A 452 0.07 16.67 -7.13
N ARG A 453 0.70 17.86 -7.17
CA ARG A 453 1.74 18.28 -6.20
C ARG A 453 1.21 18.75 -4.85
N ILE A 454 -0.08 18.57 -4.55
CA ILE A 454 -0.62 18.75 -3.19
C ILE A 454 -0.80 17.35 -2.55
N PRO A 455 0.25 16.78 -1.90
CA PRO A 455 0.18 15.43 -1.33
C PRO A 455 -0.93 15.30 -0.28
N THR A 456 -1.15 16.37 0.50
CA THR A 456 -2.18 16.52 1.53
C THR A 456 -3.59 16.86 1.00
N ARG A 457 -3.83 16.74 -0.32
CA ARG A 457 -5.18 16.91 -0.90
C ARG A 457 -5.59 15.86 -1.91
N ASN A 458 -4.71 15.35 -2.78
CA ASN A 458 -5.20 14.55 -3.91
C ASN A 458 -5.19 13.02 -3.68
N ALA A 459 -4.11 12.44 -3.15
CA ALA A 459 -4.13 11.03 -2.77
C ALA A 459 -5.06 10.79 -1.57
N GLU A 460 -4.89 11.63 -0.55
CA GLU A 460 -5.73 11.63 0.66
C GLU A 460 -7.16 12.03 0.34
N GLY A 461 -7.41 13.14 -0.36
CA GLY A 461 -8.77 13.55 -0.71
C GLY A 461 -9.50 12.62 -1.69
N THR A 462 -8.81 11.83 -2.53
CA THR A 462 -9.50 10.78 -3.32
C THR A 462 -9.96 9.64 -2.41
N ARG A 463 -9.05 9.15 -1.54
CA ARG A 463 -9.36 8.14 -0.52
C ARG A 463 -10.50 8.63 0.40
N ASP A 464 -10.40 9.86 0.89
CA ASP A 464 -11.27 10.45 1.89
C ASP A 464 -12.61 10.90 1.31
N ALA A 465 -12.68 11.34 0.05
CA ALA A 465 -13.97 11.58 -0.62
C ALA A 465 -14.73 10.26 -0.86
N ILE A 466 -14.03 9.18 -1.25
CA ILE A 466 -14.65 7.85 -1.42
C ILE A 466 -15.07 7.27 -0.06
N ILE A 467 -14.22 7.36 0.97
CA ILE A 467 -14.55 6.94 2.34
C ILE A 467 -15.72 7.77 2.90
N ALA A 468 -15.74 9.10 2.72
CA ALA A 468 -16.85 9.96 3.15
C ALA A 468 -18.15 9.62 2.42
N TYR A 469 -18.11 9.42 1.11
CA TYR A 469 -19.25 8.99 0.29
C TYR A 469 -19.85 7.66 0.77
N ILE A 470 -19.01 6.67 1.13
CA ILE A 470 -19.48 5.39 1.69
C ILE A 470 -19.95 5.55 3.14
N ASN A 471 -19.24 6.33 3.96
CA ASN A 471 -19.64 6.63 5.35
C ASN A 471 -21.01 7.32 5.43
N ALA A 472 -21.33 8.22 4.48
CA ALA A 472 -22.63 8.88 4.42
C ALA A 472 -23.77 7.88 4.18
N HIS A 473 -23.58 6.93 3.25
CA HIS A 473 -24.52 5.84 3.03
C HIS A 473 -24.69 4.94 4.26
N GLU A 474 -23.60 4.61 4.96
CA GLU A 474 -23.67 3.81 6.18
C GLU A 474 -24.31 4.55 7.35
N ALA A 475 -24.10 5.86 7.48
CA ALA A 475 -24.74 6.70 8.48
C ALA A 475 -26.26 6.79 8.26
N ALA A 476 -26.68 7.07 7.01
CA ALA A 476 -28.09 7.07 6.63
C ALA A 476 -28.74 5.69 6.88
N PHE A 477 -28.07 4.60 6.49
CA PHE A 477 -28.57 3.25 6.72
C PHE A 477 -28.66 2.91 8.22
N ALA A 478 -27.68 3.34 9.03
CA ALA A 478 -27.70 3.17 10.47
C ALA A 478 -28.80 3.99 11.16
N ARG A 479 -29.20 5.15 10.62
CA ARG A 479 -30.42 5.87 11.02
C ARG A 479 -31.66 5.05 10.65
N TYR A 480 -31.79 4.63 9.40
CA TYR A 480 -32.94 3.86 8.91
C TYR A 480 -33.17 2.57 9.71
N LEU A 481 -32.12 1.84 10.11
CA LEU A 481 -32.25 0.66 10.96
C LEU A 481 -32.78 0.97 12.38
N ARG A 482 -32.52 2.17 12.93
CA ARG A 482 -33.06 2.63 14.23
C ARG A 482 -34.51 3.10 14.11
N GLU A 483 -34.86 3.66 12.96
CA GLU A 483 -36.17 4.26 12.66
C GLU A 483 -37.08 3.34 11.82
N MET A 484 -36.72 2.06 11.68
CA MET A 484 -37.36 1.14 10.73
C MET A 484 -38.88 1.03 10.99
N PRO A 485 -39.73 1.28 9.98
CA PRO A 485 -41.17 1.21 10.16
C PRO A 485 -41.64 -0.23 10.43
N LEU A 486 -42.50 -0.42 11.43
CA LEU A 486 -43.01 -1.73 11.88
C LEU A 486 -43.67 -2.58 10.78
N ASN A 487 -44.09 -1.96 9.66
CA ASN A 487 -44.68 -2.64 8.52
C ASN A 487 -43.69 -2.89 7.36
N ASN A 488 -42.39 -2.65 7.51
CA ASN A 488 -41.37 -2.78 6.45
C ASN A 488 -41.48 -4.11 5.66
N ARG A 489 -41.67 -5.24 6.36
CA ARG A 489 -41.84 -6.58 5.74
C ARG A 489 -43.07 -6.75 4.85
N LYS A 490 -44.00 -5.79 4.83
CA LYS A 490 -45.17 -5.75 3.93
C LYS A 490 -44.92 -4.94 2.65
N LEU A 491 -43.81 -4.19 2.59
CA LEU A 491 -43.42 -3.46 1.38
C LEU A 491 -42.89 -4.44 0.32
N PRO A 492 -43.01 -4.14 -0.99
CA PRO A 492 -42.31 -4.87 -2.04
C PRO A 492 -40.82 -4.98 -1.76
N LEU A 493 -40.17 -6.08 -2.16
CA LEU A 493 -38.76 -6.36 -1.85
C LEU A 493 -37.82 -5.20 -2.25
N TRP A 494 -38.10 -4.51 -3.36
CA TRP A 494 -37.31 -3.36 -3.84
C TRP A 494 -37.43 -2.11 -2.96
N GLN A 495 -38.45 -2.01 -2.11
CA GLN A 495 -38.62 -0.95 -1.10
C GLN A 495 -38.10 -1.35 0.29
N GLN A 496 -37.79 -2.64 0.53
CA GLN A 496 -37.20 -3.09 1.79
C GLN A 496 -35.71 -2.76 1.79
N ALA A 497 -35.37 -1.53 2.20
CA ALA A 497 -34.02 -1.02 2.11
C ALA A 497 -33.02 -1.86 2.91
N ASP A 498 -33.42 -2.48 4.02
CA ASP A 498 -32.56 -3.42 4.75
C ASP A 498 -32.25 -4.71 3.97
N MET A 499 -33.14 -5.16 3.08
CA MET A 499 -32.90 -6.30 2.20
C MET A 499 -32.06 -5.90 0.98
N VAL A 500 -32.34 -4.75 0.36
CA VAL A 500 -31.63 -4.29 -0.85
C VAL A 500 -30.27 -3.68 -0.50
N TRP A 501 -30.24 -2.66 0.34
CA TRP A 501 -29.00 -1.97 0.69
C TRP A 501 -28.16 -2.78 1.68
N GLY A 502 -28.78 -3.47 2.64
CA GLY A 502 -28.07 -4.31 3.60
C GLY A 502 -27.34 -5.51 2.98
N ASN A 503 -27.99 -6.22 2.03
CA ASN A 503 -27.42 -7.45 1.45
C ASN A 503 -26.74 -7.26 0.08
N ARG A 504 -27.11 -6.24 -0.72
CA ARG A 504 -26.56 -6.03 -2.08
C ARG A 504 -25.72 -4.77 -2.21
N VAL A 505 -26.17 -3.62 -1.70
CA VAL A 505 -25.46 -2.35 -1.98
C VAL A 505 -24.27 -2.14 -1.04
N LEU A 506 -24.49 -2.11 0.28
CA LEU A 506 -23.42 -1.85 1.25
C LEU A 506 -22.28 -2.90 1.20
N PRO A 507 -22.54 -4.21 1.07
CA PRO A 507 -21.48 -5.20 0.92
C PRO A 507 -20.63 -5.01 -0.36
N ASN A 508 -21.20 -4.49 -1.44
CA ASN A 508 -20.47 -4.24 -2.69
C ASN A 508 -19.61 -2.97 -2.65
N ILE A 509 -20.01 -1.94 -1.90
CA ILE A 509 -19.26 -0.67 -1.83
C ILE A 509 -18.24 -0.65 -0.68
N ARG A 510 -18.48 -1.41 0.40
CA ARG A 510 -17.57 -1.48 1.57
C ARG A 510 -16.12 -1.79 1.20
N PRO A 511 -15.80 -2.90 0.49
CA PRO A 511 -14.41 -3.27 0.13
C PRO A 511 -13.62 -2.21 -0.64
N MET A 512 -14.30 -1.20 -1.20
CA MET A 512 -13.64 -0.08 -1.86
C MET A 512 -12.90 0.84 -0.87
N LYS A 513 -13.31 0.88 0.41
CA LYS A 513 -12.55 1.58 1.47
C LYS A 513 -11.20 0.92 1.65
N GLU A 514 -11.19 -0.39 1.91
CA GLU A 514 -9.99 -1.19 2.10
C GLU A 514 -9.09 -1.13 0.86
N ARG A 515 -9.66 -1.20 -0.35
CA ARG A 515 -8.90 -1.04 -1.60
C ARG A 515 -8.19 0.31 -1.71
N TYR A 516 -8.83 1.43 -1.37
CA TYR A 516 -8.19 2.75 -1.44
C TYR A 516 -7.25 3.03 -0.26
N MET A 517 -7.50 2.40 0.90
CA MET A 517 -6.54 2.39 2.02
C MET A 517 -5.28 1.58 1.67
N GLN A 518 -5.43 0.38 1.12
CA GLN A 518 -4.33 -0.47 0.68
C GLN A 518 -3.54 0.21 -0.44
N ALA A 519 -4.20 0.78 -1.44
CA ALA A 519 -3.50 1.53 -2.50
C ALA A 519 -2.78 2.78 -1.95
N TYR A 520 -3.34 3.47 -0.95
CA TYR A 520 -2.64 4.57 -0.27
C TYR A 520 -1.41 4.08 0.53
N ILE A 521 -1.49 2.92 1.20
CA ILE A 521 -0.34 2.26 1.83
C ILE A 521 0.70 1.87 0.78
N LEU A 522 0.29 1.34 -0.37
CA LEU A 522 1.19 1.04 -1.49
C LEU A 522 1.88 2.33 -2.01
N ARG A 523 1.23 3.51 -1.96
CA ARG A 523 1.90 4.81 -2.27
C ARG A 523 2.93 5.21 -1.23
N THR A 524 2.69 4.98 0.07
CA THR A 524 3.69 5.29 1.11
C THR A 524 4.90 4.36 1.08
N HIS A 525 4.76 3.17 0.49
CA HIS A 525 5.85 2.22 0.22
C HIS A 525 6.32 2.22 -1.25
N ASN A 526 5.79 3.14 -2.07
CA ASN A 526 6.14 3.36 -3.48
C ASN A 526 6.02 2.15 -4.43
N ASP A 527 5.11 1.22 -4.13
CA ASP A 527 4.79 0.15 -5.06
C ASP A 527 4.01 0.73 -6.26
N ILE A 528 4.41 0.36 -7.47
CA ILE A 528 3.75 0.72 -8.72
C ILE A 528 2.30 0.22 -8.80
N GLN A 529 1.94 -0.85 -8.08
CA GLN A 529 0.56 -1.33 -7.93
C GLN A 529 -0.35 -0.29 -7.25
N ALA A 530 0.20 0.71 -6.55
CA ALA A 530 -0.54 1.85 -6.02
C ALA A 530 -1.17 2.76 -7.09
N PHE A 531 -0.84 2.52 -8.36
CA PHE A 531 -1.42 3.14 -9.55
C PHE A 531 -2.29 2.17 -10.34
N ASN A 532 -2.54 0.95 -9.85
CA ASN A 532 -3.50 -0.01 -10.40
C ASN A 532 -4.91 0.15 -9.75
N ILE A 533 -5.31 1.41 -9.51
CA ILE A 533 -6.60 1.76 -8.90
C ILE A 533 -7.32 2.91 -9.62
N GLY A 534 -8.61 2.70 -9.84
CA GLY A 534 -9.49 3.63 -10.52
C GLY A 534 -10.83 2.96 -10.85
N HIS A 535 -11.69 3.69 -11.53
CA HIS A 535 -13.05 3.30 -11.93
C HIS A 535 -13.97 2.91 -10.76
N ALA A 536 -13.58 3.17 -9.52
CA ALA A 536 -14.35 2.81 -8.33
C ALA A 536 -15.73 3.47 -8.33
N MET A 537 -15.80 4.77 -8.61
CA MET A 537 -17.07 5.51 -8.66
C MET A 537 -17.93 5.07 -9.85
N SER A 538 -17.30 4.64 -10.95
CA SER A 538 -18.02 4.03 -12.09
C SER A 538 -18.59 2.65 -11.73
N ASN A 539 -17.87 1.84 -10.96
CA ASN A 539 -18.31 0.51 -10.57
C ASN A 539 -19.36 0.55 -9.44
N ILE A 540 -19.20 1.44 -8.47
CA ILE A 540 -20.20 1.73 -7.43
C ILE A 540 -21.48 2.26 -8.07
N GLY A 541 -21.39 3.27 -8.96
CA GLY A 541 -22.54 3.89 -9.60
C GLY A 541 -23.46 2.90 -10.31
N LYS A 542 -22.90 1.95 -11.09
CA LYS A 542 -23.64 0.88 -11.79
C LYS A 542 -24.51 0.02 -10.86
N GLY A 543 -24.15 -0.12 -9.59
CA GLY A 543 -24.92 -0.89 -8.60
C GLY A 543 -25.96 -0.06 -7.84
N ILE A 544 -25.79 1.26 -7.76
CA ILE A 544 -26.62 2.14 -6.94
C ILE A 544 -27.77 2.77 -7.73
N THR A 545 -27.58 3.16 -8.99
CA THR A 545 -28.58 3.94 -9.75
C THR A 545 -29.91 3.23 -10.03
N GLU A 546 -29.99 1.92 -9.78
CA GLU A 546 -31.21 1.10 -9.89
C GLU A 546 -31.89 0.83 -8.54
N CYS A 547 -31.26 1.20 -7.42
CA CYS A 547 -31.73 0.91 -6.07
C CYS A 547 -32.59 2.06 -5.52
N TRP A 548 -33.73 1.73 -4.91
CA TRP A 548 -34.61 2.73 -4.31
C TRP A 548 -33.99 3.39 -3.07
N ASP A 549 -34.07 4.72 -3.04
CA ASP A 549 -33.37 5.65 -2.15
C ASP A 549 -34.32 6.39 -1.18
N GLY A 550 -35.62 6.43 -1.46
CA GLY A 550 -36.66 7.17 -0.71
C GLY A 550 -36.93 6.75 0.75
N TRP A 551 -35.97 6.06 1.37
CA TRP A 551 -35.85 5.82 2.80
C TRP A 551 -34.81 6.76 3.47
N MET A 552 -33.95 7.40 2.67
CA MET A 552 -33.06 8.49 3.05
C MET A 552 -33.85 9.80 3.22
N THR A 553 -33.29 10.76 3.96
CA THR A 553 -33.82 12.13 3.99
C THR A 553 -33.33 12.94 2.80
N GLN A 554 -34.01 14.06 2.50
CA GLN A 554 -33.56 15.00 1.45
C GLN A 554 -32.14 15.52 1.71
N GLU A 555 -31.81 15.82 2.97
CA GLU A 555 -30.49 16.29 3.43
C GLU A 555 -29.41 15.21 3.28
N GLU A 556 -29.73 13.94 3.54
CA GLU A 556 -28.85 12.80 3.27
C GLU A 556 -28.58 12.63 1.77
N ILE A 557 -29.62 12.72 0.93
CA ILE A 557 -29.53 12.61 -0.54
C ILE A 557 -28.67 13.75 -1.12
N GLU A 558 -28.88 14.99 -0.66
CA GLU A 558 -28.09 16.15 -1.09
C GLU A 558 -26.61 15.99 -0.69
N THR A 559 -26.34 15.64 0.57
CA THR A 559 -24.98 15.38 1.08
C THR A 559 -24.29 14.25 0.30
N ILE A 560 -24.99 13.15 0.03
CA ILE A 560 -24.47 12.01 -0.74
C ILE A 560 -24.17 12.42 -2.18
N SER A 561 -25.02 13.24 -2.81
CA SER A 561 -24.84 13.74 -4.17
C SER A 561 -23.61 14.65 -4.31
N GLU A 562 -23.39 15.56 -3.34
CA GLU A 562 -22.19 16.40 -3.30
C GLU A 562 -20.90 15.57 -3.15
N LEU A 563 -20.89 14.62 -2.20
CA LEU A 563 -19.77 13.69 -2.01
C LEU A 563 -19.52 12.83 -3.25
N GLN A 564 -20.58 12.35 -3.92
CA GLN A 564 -20.47 11.62 -5.19
C GLN A 564 -19.83 12.48 -6.28
N SER A 565 -20.23 13.75 -6.38
CA SER A 565 -19.72 14.72 -7.35
C SER A 565 -18.22 14.99 -7.15
N ILE A 566 -17.75 15.07 -5.91
CA ILE A 566 -16.33 15.25 -5.56
C ILE A 566 -15.55 13.96 -5.85
N ALA A 567 -15.98 12.83 -5.29
CA ALA A 567 -15.30 11.55 -5.43
C ALA A 567 -15.20 11.12 -6.91
N SER A 568 -16.25 11.31 -7.71
CA SER A 568 -16.25 10.93 -9.12
C SER A 568 -15.28 11.76 -9.97
N LYS A 569 -15.11 13.06 -9.67
CA LYS A 569 -14.14 13.91 -10.38
C LYS A 569 -12.70 13.45 -10.12
N LEU A 570 -12.38 13.16 -8.86
CA LEU A 570 -11.06 12.71 -8.44
C LEU A 570 -10.73 11.30 -8.98
N ASP A 571 -11.66 10.34 -8.84
CA ASP A 571 -11.52 9.00 -9.38
C ASP A 571 -11.40 9.00 -10.92
N GLN A 572 -12.15 9.87 -11.61
CA GLN A 572 -12.03 10.01 -13.07
C GLN A 572 -10.67 10.56 -13.50
N GLN A 573 -10.11 11.56 -12.81
CA GLN A 573 -8.78 12.10 -13.12
C GLN A 573 -7.68 11.04 -12.94
N LEU A 574 -7.75 10.27 -11.85
CA LEU A 574 -6.84 9.15 -11.59
C LEU A 574 -6.96 8.07 -12.69
N SER A 575 -8.19 7.59 -12.93
CA SER A 575 -8.48 6.53 -13.91
C SER A 575 -8.04 6.91 -15.34
N THR A 576 -8.28 8.16 -15.74
CA THR A 576 -7.89 8.67 -17.07
C THR A 576 -6.37 8.71 -17.24
N THR A 577 -5.62 8.97 -16.17
CA THR A 577 -4.16 9.02 -16.18
C THR A 577 -3.53 7.62 -16.30
N ILE A 578 -4.09 6.64 -15.59
CA ILE A 578 -3.60 5.25 -15.61
C ILE A 578 -3.93 4.55 -16.93
N SER A 579 -5.11 4.80 -17.49
CA SER A 579 -5.60 4.15 -18.72
C SER A 579 -5.13 4.83 -20.03
N GLY A 580 -4.28 5.86 -19.96
CA GLY A 580 -3.90 6.65 -21.14
C GLY A 580 -5.07 7.39 -21.81
N GLY A 581 -6.22 7.53 -21.13
CA GLY A 581 -7.49 7.98 -21.70
C GLY A 581 -7.61 9.51 -21.93
N TRP A 582 -6.52 10.27 -21.80
CA TRP A 582 -6.54 11.74 -21.88
C TRP A 582 -6.77 12.23 -23.32
N GLU A 583 -7.94 12.79 -23.61
CA GLU A 583 -8.20 13.40 -24.93
C GLU A 583 -7.54 14.77 -25.08
N GLU A 584 -7.19 15.13 -26.33
CA GLU A 584 -6.57 16.42 -26.66
C GLU A 584 -7.36 17.62 -26.09
N GLY A 585 -6.61 18.57 -25.54
CA GLY A 585 -7.15 19.78 -24.92
C GLY A 585 -7.55 19.62 -23.46
N ARG A 586 -7.92 18.41 -22.97
CA ARG A 586 -8.36 18.20 -21.57
C ARG A 586 -7.34 18.73 -20.54
N LEU A 587 -6.05 18.65 -20.86
CA LEU A 587 -4.92 19.07 -20.01
C LEU A 587 -4.30 20.42 -20.42
N THR A 588 -4.84 21.07 -21.46
CA THR A 588 -4.32 22.32 -22.02
C THR A 588 -5.44 23.33 -22.24
N TYR A 589 -5.87 23.56 -23.49
CA TYR A 589 -6.82 24.61 -23.87
C TYR A 589 -8.29 24.33 -23.46
N ARG A 590 -8.55 23.25 -22.70
CA ARG A 590 -9.85 22.90 -22.10
C ARG A 590 -9.72 22.58 -20.60
N ALA A 591 -8.57 22.87 -20.00
CA ALA A 591 -8.25 22.47 -18.63
C ALA A 591 -8.81 23.41 -17.55
N GLU A 592 -9.58 24.44 -17.91
CA GLU A 592 -10.18 25.41 -16.96
C GLU A 592 -10.86 24.73 -15.77
N SER A 593 -11.68 23.69 -16.01
CA SER A 593 -12.39 22.95 -14.95
C SER A 593 -11.48 22.07 -14.07
N ILE A 594 -10.25 21.80 -14.51
CA ILE A 594 -9.23 21.02 -13.78
C ILE A 594 -8.29 21.97 -13.02
N ILE A 595 -7.88 23.08 -13.65
CA ILE A 595 -7.01 24.11 -13.07
C ILE A 595 -7.75 24.96 -12.03
N ASN A 596 -9.03 25.27 -12.24
CA ASN A 596 -9.84 25.96 -11.22
C ASN A 596 -10.09 25.07 -9.99
N ALA A 597 -9.95 23.74 -10.10
CA ALA A 597 -10.03 22.83 -8.96
C ALA A 597 -8.71 22.76 -8.16
N ASN A 598 -7.55 22.90 -8.81
CA ASN A 598 -6.26 23.10 -8.13
C ASN A 598 -5.36 24.02 -8.98
N PRO A 599 -4.97 25.21 -8.48
CA PRO A 599 -4.21 26.19 -9.26
C PRO A 599 -2.78 25.73 -9.56
N LEU A 600 -2.19 26.34 -10.58
CA LEU A 600 -0.78 26.13 -10.92
C LEU A 600 0.14 26.79 -9.89
N PRO A 601 1.28 26.17 -9.50
CA PRO A 601 2.33 26.84 -8.72
C PRO A 601 3.05 27.86 -9.59
N ALA A 602 3.71 28.85 -8.99
CA ALA A 602 4.34 29.95 -9.73
C ALA A 602 5.51 29.55 -10.67
N GLU A 603 6.22 28.47 -10.35
CA GLU A 603 7.35 27.94 -11.15
C GLU A 603 7.30 26.41 -11.26
N ILE A 604 7.70 25.88 -12.42
CA ILE A 604 7.53 24.46 -12.79
C ILE A 604 8.70 23.88 -13.59
N PRO A 605 9.02 22.57 -13.46
CA PRO A 605 10.22 22.00 -14.08
C PRO A 605 10.17 21.88 -15.61
N ARG A 606 11.34 21.84 -16.25
CA ARG A 606 11.52 21.57 -17.69
C ARG A 606 11.86 20.09 -17.97
N TYR A 607 11.75 19.63 -19.23
CA TYR A 607 11.88 18.22 -19.66
C TYR A 607 12.56 18.08 -21.06
N GLU A 608 13.35 17.03 -21.37
CA GLU A 608 14.12 16.90 -22.64
C GLU A 608 14.25 15.47 -23.28
N LEU A 609 14.28 15.32 -24.64
CA LEU A 609 14.17 14.01 -25.38
C LEU A 609 15.40 13.13 -25.15
N ASP A 610 15.30 12.35 -24.08
CA ASP A 610 16.01 11.11 -23.92
C ASP A 610 15.63 10.11 -25.01
N ARG A 611 16.26 10.25 -26.19
CA ARG A 611 16.12 9.29 -27.29
C ARG A 611 16.81 7.96 -27.03
N SER A 612 17.42 7.75 -25.85
CA SER A 612 18.06 6.49 -25.49
C SER A 612 17.08 5.45 -24.92
N VAL A 613 15.94 5.90 -24.38
CA VAL A 613 14.87 5.01 -23.91
C VAL A 613 13.64 5.15 -24.81
N ARG A 614 13.44 4.13 -25.63
CA ARG A 614 12.39 4.03 -26.66
C ARG A 614 11.82 2.61 -26.66
N ILE A 615 10.52 2.48 -26.90
CA ILE A 615 9.79 1.23 -27.05
C ILE A 615 9.23 1.22 -28.47
N GLU A 616 9.56 0.22 -29.28
CA GLU A 616 8.97 0.08 -30.61
C GLU A 616 7.55 -0.53 -30.57
N ALA A 617 6.80 -0.39 -31.67
CA ALA A 617 5.33 -0.58 -31.71
C ALA A 617 4.80 -2.01 -31.40
N ASP A 618 5.68 -3.01 -31.28
CA ASP A 618 5.38 -4.39 -30.87
C ASP A 618 6.24 -4.85 -29.68
N GLU A 619 6.98 -3.93 -29.06
CA GLU A 619 7.88 -4.17 -27.92
C GLU A 619 7.17 -3.91 -26.58
N LYS A 620 7.76 -4.41 -25.49
CA LYS A 620 7.23 -4.21 -24.13
C LYS A 620 8.03 -3.13 -23.39
N PRO A 621 7.40 -2.32 -22.53
CA PRO A 621 8.10 -1.36 -21.69
C PRO A 621 9.12 -2.05 -20.77
N SER A 622 10.38 -1.63 -20.87
CA SER A 622 11.48 -2.07 -20.01
C SER A 622 11.65 -1.19 -18.78
N GLN A 623 11.25 0.08 -18.87
CA GLN A 623 11.34 1.08 -17.81
C GLN A 623 9.97 1.71 -17.55
N THR A 624 9.61 1.88 -16.28
CA THR A 624 8.44 2.67 -15.89
C THR A 624 8.69 4.14 -16.18
N GLY A 625 7.74 4.77 -16.87
CA GLY A 625 7.79 6.19 -17.17
C GLY A 625 6.48 6.68 -17.76
N ILE A 626 6.41 7.97 -18.04
CA ILE A 626 5.43 8.50 -18.98
C ILE A 626 6.10 8.62 -20.36
N TYR A 627 5.38 8.30 -21.42
CA TYR A 627 5.92 8.21 -22.79
C TYR A 627 5.11 9.07 -23.77
N LEU A 628 5.80 9.56 -24.80
CA LEU A 628 5.22 10.27 -25.95
C LEU A 628 5.12 9.32 -27.15
N PRO A 629 3.95 9.20 -27.81
CA PRO A 629 3.81 8.41 -29.02
C PRO A 629 4.30 9.17 -30.26
N ASP A 630 4.81 8.45 -31.25
CA ASP A 630 5.24 9.00 -32.55
C ASP A 630 4.08 9.38 -33.50
N ILE A 631 2.82 9.14 -33.12
CA ILE A 631 1.64 9.40 -33.96
C ILE A 631 0.93 10.72 -33.64
N ASP A 632 0.48 11.40 -34.70
CA ASP A 632 -0.34 12.61 -34.61
C ASP A 632 -1.64 12.42 -33.82
N PHE A 633 -2.09 13.50 -33.18
CA PHE A 633 -3.36 13.60 -32.45
C PHE A 633 -3.58 12.56 -31.33
N ALA A 634 -2.49 12.00 -30.80
CA ALA A 634 -2.48 11.13 -29.63
C ALA A 634 -1.90 11.85 -28.38
N PRO A 635 -2.28 11.42 -27.16
CA PRO A 635 -1.79 12.01 -25.92
C PRO A 635 -0.50 11.37 -25.41
N ALA A 636 0.07 12.02 -24.40
CA ALA A 636 0.97 11.38 -23.45
C ALA A 636 0.28 10.24 -22.67
N CYS A 637 0.98 9.13 -22.43
CA CYS A 637 0.48 8.02 -21.63
C CYS A 637 1.51 7.55 -20.60
N PHE A 638 1.07 7.25 -19.37
CA PHE A 638 1.89 6.54 -18.39
C PHE A 638 1.99 5.07 -18.78
N ILE A 639 3.20 4.51 -18.74
CA ILE A 639 3.50 3.13 -19.13
C ILE A 639 4.43 2.52 -18.08
N SER A 640 3.92 1.53 -17.35
CA SER A 640 4.67 0.75 -16.36
C SER A 640 5.53 -0.32 -17.05
N ALA A 641 6.72 -0.60 -16.53
CA ALA A 641 7.48 -1.81 -16.90
C ALA A 641 6.74 -3.12 -16.56
N SER A 642 5.77 -3.08 -15.64
CA SER A 642 4.86 -4.21 -15.37
C SER A 642 3.74 -4.37 -16.42
N TYR A 643 3.66 -3.51 -17.44
CA TYR A 643 2.63 -3.58 -18.46
C TYR A 643 3.02 -4.64 -19.52
N HIS A 644 2.48 -5.85 -19.38
CA HIS A 644 2.94 -7.04 -20.10
C HIS A 644 2.58 -7.10 -21.61
N LEU A 645 2.02 -6.04 -22.19
CA LEU A 645 1.58 -5.96 -23.59
C LEU A 645 2.25 -4.75 -24.29
N PRO A 646 2.43 -4.77 -25.63
CA PRO A 646 2.80 -3.57 -26.36
C PRO A 646 1.75 -2.47 -26.20
N PRO A 647 2.13 -1.24 -25.80
CA PRO A 647 1.20 -0.16 -25.54
C PRO A 647 0.67 0.47 -26.85
N GLU A 648 -0.65 0.65 -26.94
CA GLU A 648 -1.31 1.38 -28.03
C GLU A 648 -1.73 2.79 -27.59
N ALA A 649 -1.79 3.73 -28.53
CA ALA A 649 -2.17 5.12 -28.28
C ALA A 649 -3.53 5.44 -28.91
N ARG A 650 -4.40 6.15 -28.17
CA ARG A 650 -5.71 6.59 -28.66
C ARG A 650 -5.58 7.89 -29.46
N ARG A 651 -5.62 7.81 -30.79
CA ARG A 651 -5.53 8.97 -31.69
C ARG A 651 -6.88 9.52 -32.12
N GLY A 652 -6.93 10.82 -32.38
CA GLY A 652 -8.02 11.48 -33.08
C GLY A 652 -8.04 11.19 -34.59
N ILE A 653 -9.22 11.01 -35.17
CA ILE A 653 -9.41 10.84 -36.63
C ILE A 653 -10.23 12.01 -37.21
N GLU A 654 -11.37 12.30 -36.58
CA GLU A 654 -12.37 13.23 -37.10
C GLU A 654 -12.76 14.23 -36.01
N ARG A 655 -12.61 15.54 -36.25
CA ARG A 655 -13.02 16.58 -35.31
C ARG A 655 -14.54 16.69 -35.25
N SER A 656 -15.03 17.26 -34.15
CA SER A 656 -16.44 17.56 -33.94
C SER A 656 -16.84 18.86 -34.62
N ASP A 657 -17.80 18.77 -35.57
CA ASP A 657 -18.44 19.91 -36.21
C ASP A 657 -19.46 20.63 -35.31
N TYR A 658 -19.74 20.08 -34.11
CA TYR A 658 -20.73 20.62 -33.18
C TYR A 658 -20.29 21.99 -32.63
N VAL A 659 -21.18 22.97 -32.73
CA VAL A 659 -21.04 24.30 -32.12
C VAL A 659 -21.99 24.40 -30.92
N GLY A 660 -21.49 24.90 -29.80
CA GLY A 660 -22.26 25.08 -28.57
C GLY A 660 -23.32 26.17 -28.67
N LEU A 661 -24.22 26.21 -27.68
CA LEU A 661 -25.23 27.26 -27.53
C LEU A 661 -24.61 28.66 -27.28
N ASP A 662 -23.33 28.71 -26.92
CA ASP A 662 -22.51 29.92 -26.79
C ASP A 662 -21.85 30.35 -28.12
N GLY A 663 -22.10 29.64 -29.22
CA GLY A 663 -21.53 29.88 -30.54
C GLY A 663 -20.08 29.40 -30.72
N LYS A 664 -19.50 28.69 -29.74
CA LYS A 664 -18.11 28.20 -29.84
C LYS A 664 -18.03 26.78 -30.40
N PRO A 665 -17.07 26.46 -31.30
CA PRO A 665 -16.84 25.09 -31.75
C PRO A 665 -16.40 24.16 -30.62
N SER A 666 -17.01 22.98 -30.52
CA SER A 666 -16.49 21.92 -29.67
C SER A 666 -15.29 21.25 -30.34
N TYR A 667 -14.08 21.67 -29.94
CA TYR A 667 -12.79 21.14 -30.40
C TYR A 667 -12.50 19.66 -30.06
N GLY A 668 -13.54 18.85 -29.82
CA GLY A 668 -13.44 17.44 -29.49
C GLY A 668 -13.24 16.54 -30.71
N TRP A 669 -13.00 15.27 -30.44
CA TRP A 669 -12.92 14.21 -31.43
C TRP A 669 -14.28 13.53 -31.56
N LYS A 670 -14.88 13.63 -32.75
CA LYS A 670 -16.10 12.94 -33.19
C LYS A 670 -15.83 11.46 -33.46
N LYS A 671 -14.61 11.15 -33.89
CA LYS A 671 -14.10 9.78 -34.05
C LYS A 671 -12.64 9.68 -33.57
N SER A 672 -12.35 8.61 -32.83
CA SER A 672 -11.03 8.25 -32.31
C SER A 672 -10.82 6.74 -32.41
N GLU A 673 -9.58 6.29 -32.56
CA GLU A 673 -9.22 4.86 -32.55
C GLU A 673 -7.96 4.62 -31.72
N TRP A 674 -7.75 3.37 -31.29
CA TRP A 674 -6.46 2.92 -30.79
C TRP A 674 -5.57 2.54 -31.98
N ALA A 675 -4.29 2.92 -31.89
CA ALA A 675 -3.31 2.64 -32.92
C ALA A 675 -1.97 2.27 -32.27
N LYS A 676 -1.29 1.27 -32.86
CA LYS A 676 0.11 0.98 -32.56
C LYS A 676 1.01 2.14 -32.96
N THR A 677 2.03 2.38 -32.16
CA THR A 677 2.98 3.48 -32.32
C THR A 677 4.29 3.12 -31.64
N GLY A 678 5.41 3.64 -32.13
CA GLY A 678 6.60 3.74 -31.28
C GLY A 678 6.37 4.78 -30.18
N TRP A 679 7.11 4.63 -29.09
CA TRP A 679 7.02 5.45 -27.90
C TRP A 679 8.41 5.84 -27.43
N THR A 680 8.61 7.10 -27.04
CA THR A 680 9.86 7.53 -26.38
C THR A 680 9.55 8.01 -24.96
N LEU A 681 10.41 7.66 -23.98
CA LEU A 681 10.30 8.04 -22.55
C LEU A 681 10.24 9.57 -22.41
N ILE A 682 9.92 10.13 -21.23
CA ILE A 682 10.40 11.48 -20.88
C ILE A 682 11.18 11.50 -19.56
N ARG A 683 12.33 12.21 -19.59
CA ARG A 683 13.03 12.71 -18.40
C ARG A 683 12.82 14.21 -18.15
N ARG A 684 12.95 14.60 -16.87
CA ARG A 684 13.06 15.97 -16.39
C ARG A 684 14.48 16.54 -16.63
N ILE A 685 14.60 17.85 -16.83
CA ILE A 685 15.88 18.57 -16.74
C ILE A 685 16.08 19.02 -15.29
N GLU A 686 17.23 18.73 -14.70
CA GLU A 686 17.57 19.20 -13.36
C GLU A 686 17.86 20.70 -13.33
N GLY A 687 17.47 21.38 -12.25
CA GLY A 687 17.71 22.81 -12.04
C GLY A 687 16.90 23.77 -12.93
N GLU A 688 16.36 23.34 -14.08
CA GLU A 688 15.61 24.22 -14.99
C GLU A 688 14.10 24.29 -14.68
N PHE A 689 13.59 25.52 -14.62
CA PHE A 689 12.19 25.85 -14.37
C PHE A 689 11.67 26.92 -15.34
N ILE A 690 10.35 26.96 -15.51
CA ILE A 690 9.60 27.95 -16.29
C ILE A 690 8.61 28.65 -15.35
N ASP A 691 8.49 29.98 -15.48
CA ASP A 691 7.52 30.78 -14.71
C ASP A 691 6.12 30.61 -15.30
N VAL A 692 5.11 30.53 -14.44
CA VAL A 692 3.70 30.44 -14.87
C VAL A 692 3.13 31.84 -15.12
N PRO A 693 2.66 32.15 -16.36
CA PRO A 693 2.03 33.44 -16.63
C PRO A 693 0.75 33.63 -15.79
N PRO A 694 0.39 34.86 -15.41
CA PRO A 694 -0.80 35.11 -14.58
C PRO A 694 -2.13 34.71 -15.25
N GLU A 695 -2.20 34.74 -16.59
CA GLU A 695 -3.34 34.23 -17.38
C GLU A 695 -3.18 32.75 -17.78
N GLY A 696 -2.18 32.06 -17.23
CA GLY A 696 -1.84 30.69 -17.60
C GLY A 696 -1.20 30.54 -18.98
N PHE A 697 -1.10 29.30 -19.46
CA PHE A 697 -0.37 28.96 -20.68
C PHE A 697 -1.22 28.98 -21.97
N PHE A 698 -2.55 28.96 -21.81
CA PHE A 698 -3.53 28.86 -22.90
C PHE A 698 -4.69 29.87 -22.70
N PRO A 699 -4.40 31.19 -22.52
CA PRO A 699 -5.41 32.19 -22.18
C PRO A 699 -6.52 32.37 -23.21
N GLU A 700 -6.33 31.98 -24.48
CA GLU A 700 -7.39 32.08 -25.49
C GLU A 700 -8.33 30.85 -25.52
N GLY A 701 -7.99 29.76 -24.82
CA GLY A 701 -8.75 28.51 -24.83
C GLY A 701 -8.78 27.81 -26.20
N LYS A 702 -7.76 28.04 -27.05
CA LYS A 702 -7.76 27.58 -28.46
C LYS A 702 -6.73 26.50 -28.74
N PRO A 703 -7.04 25.50 -29.61
CA PRO A 703 -6.05 24.53 -30.08
C PRO A 703 -4.81 25.18 -30.70
N ALA A 704 -4.94 26.30 -31.41
CA ALA A 704 -3.82 26.99 -32.07
C ALA A 704 -2.66 27.36 -31.12
N GLU A 705 -2.95 27.65 -29.86
CA GLU A 705 -1.94 27.93 -28.82
C GLU A 705 -1.06 26.71 -28.49
N LEU A 706 -1.62 25.50 -28.63
CA LEU A 706 -0.93 24.22 -28.40
C LEU A 706 0.09 23.88 -29.50
N TYR A 707 -0.21 24.28 -30.74
CA TYR A 707 0.65 24.04 -31.91
C TYR A 707 1.74 25.13 -32.04
N ASN A 708 1.44 26.37 -31.64
CA ASN A 708 2.40 27.47 -31.62
C ASN A 708 3.29 27.51 -30.35
N TRP A 709 3.12 26.56 -29.41
CA TRP A 709 3.77 26.62 -28.09
C TRP A 709 5.31 26.69 -28.16
N SER A 710 5.95 26.06 -29.15
CA SER A 710 7.42 26.09 -29.29
C SER A 710 8.00 27.47 -29.59
N GLN A 711 7.18 28.40 -30.07
CA GLN A 711 7.54 29.80 -30.27
C GLN A 711 7.30 30.63 -29.00
N ARG A 712 6.21 30.35 -28.26
CA ARG A 712 5.95 30.96 -26.93
C ARG A 712 7.01 30.56 -25.90
N GLU A 713 7.40 29.29 -25.84
CA GLU A 713 8.44 28.81 -24.91
C GLU A 713 9.79 29.50 -25.18
N LYS A 714 10.20 29.62 -26.45
CA LYS A 714 11.42 30.37 -26.81
C LYS A 714 11.38 31.82 -26.38
N LYS A 715 10.22 32.50 -26.47
CA LYS A 715 10.06 33.88 -25.97
C LYS A 715 10.24 33.95 -24.45
N LEU A 716 9.57 33.06 -23.70
CA LEU A 716 9.69 32.99 -22.23
C LEU A 716 11.11 32.64 -21.75
N LEU A 717 11.88 31.90 -22.55
CA LEU A 717 13.29 31.59 -22.27
C LEU A 717 14.29 32.65 -22.79
N GLN A 718 13.83 33.68 -23.50
CA GLN A 718 14.67 34.76 -24.08
C GLN A 718 14.44 36.13 -23.45
N GLU A 719 13.43 36.30 -22.59
CA GLU A 719 13.19 37.53 -21.85
C GLU A 719 14.18 37.65 -20.68
N GLU A 720 15.20 38.51 -20.83
CA GLU A 720 16.10 38.87 -19.73
C GLU A 720 15.28 39.46 -18.58
N ARG A 721 15.24 38.76 -17.44
CA ARG A 721 14.38 39.13 -16.31
C ARG A 721 14.87 40.43 -15.64
N GLU A 722 14.30 41.57 -16.01
CA GLU A 722 14.56 42.84 -15.31
C GLU A 722 14.14 42.73 -13.84
N ARG A 723 15.06 42.98 -12.90
CA ARG A 723 14.74 43.00 -11.47
C ARG A 723 13.91 44.24 -11.11
N ILE A 724 13.08 44.12 -10.09
CA ILE A 724 12.37 45.27 -9.52
C ILE A 724 13.42 46.24 -8.96
N THR A 725 13.55 47.42 -9.59
CA THR A 725 14.49 48.46 -9.20
C THR A 725 13.82 49.67 -8.56
N CYS A 726 14.47 50.30 -7.58
CA CYS A 726 14.03 51.55 -6.96
C CYS A 726 15.24 52.48 -6.73
N TRP A 727 15.09 53.77 -7.06
CA TRP A 727 16.16 54.77 -6.91
C TRP A 727 16.21 55.33 -5.48
N SER A 728 17.41 55.71 -5.01
CA SER A 728 17.58 56.51 -3.79
C SER A 728 16.62 57.71 -3.77
N GLY A 729 15.92 57.89 -2.64
CA GLY A 729 14.88 58.90 -2.43
C GLY A 729 13.45 58.46 -2.76
N ALA A 730 13.25 57.40 -3.54
CA ALA A 730 11.93 56.82 -3.78
C ALA A 730 11.55 55.79 -2.69
N PHE A 731 10.26 55.55 -2.50
CA PHE A 731 9.78 54.58 -1.51
C PHE A 731 9.95 53.13 -1.99
N ALA A 732 10.35 52.24 -1.09
CA ALA A 732 10.41 50.81 -1.35
C ALA A 732 9.00 50.24 -1.56
N PRO A 733 8.70 49.57 -2.69
CA PRO A 733 7.38 49.02 -2.96
C PRO A 733 7.07 47.74 -2.17
N PHE A 734 8.10 47.02 -1.68
CA PHE A 734 7.97 45.71 -1.03
C PHE A 734 8.96 45.56 0.12
N ASN A 735 8.56 44.83 1.17
CA ASN A 735 9.45 44.33 2.23
C ASN A 735 10.49 43.38 1.63
N GLY A 736 11.77 43.59 1.94
CA GLY A 736 12.80 42.64 1.51
C GLY A 736 14.23 43.14 1.58
N ARG A 737 15.12 42.28 1.07
CA ARG A 737 16.55 42.53 0.92
C ARG A 737 16.83 43.08 -0.47
N TRP A 738 17.40 44.28 -0.51
CA TRP A 738 17.82 44.98 -1.72
C TRP A 738 19.35 45.05 -1.79
N ALA A 739 19.89 45.25 -2.99
CA ALA A 739 21.30 45.55 -3.20
C ALA A 739 21.53 46.59 -4.30
N THR A 740 22.65 47.29 -4.23
CA THR A 740 23.13 48.17 -5.30
C THR A 740 24.63 47.99 -5.50
N ILE A 741 25.13 48.33 -6.69
CA ILE A 741 26.55 48.29 -7.03
C ILE A 741 26.92 49.63 -7.62
N VAL A 742 27.82 50.35 -6.95
CA VAL A 742 28.37 51.63 -7.42
C VAL A 742 29.89 51.52 -7.41
N ASN A 743 30.53 51.84 -8.55
CA ASN A 743 31.99 51.76 -8.72
C ASN A 743 32.62 50.43 -8.24
N GLY A 744 31.98 49.30 -8.56
CA GLY A 744 32.42 47.96 -8.17
C GLY A 744 32.29 47.61 -6.69
N THR A 745 31.67 48.46 -5.87
CA THR A 745 31.37 48.18 -4.46
C THR A 745 29.89 47.88 -4.29
N THR A 746 29.57 46.68 -3.81
CA THR A 746 28.19 46.24 -3.53
C THR A 746 27.77 46.65 -2.11
N GLN A 747 26.56 47.18 -1.96
CA GLN A 747 25.88 47.36 -0.68
C GLN A 747 24.57 46.57 -0.65
N TYR A 748 24.19 46.14 0.55
CA TYR A 748 22.94 45.42 0.84
C TYR A 748 22.16 46.17 1.91
N ILE A 749 20.83 46.19 1.81
CA ILE A 749 19.95 46.74 2.83
C ILE A 749 18.68 45.90 2.96
N GLN A 750 18.14 45.80 4.17
CA GLN A 750 16.78 45.33 4.43
C GLN A 750 15.86 46.56 4.53
N THR A 751 14.77 46.61 3.77
CA THR A 751 13.78 47.70 3.86
C THR A 751 12.36 47.17 3.99
N HIS A 752 11.47 48.03 4.49
CA HIS A 752 10.04 47.78 4.56
C HIS A 752 9.27 48.63 3.54
N THR A 753 8.09 48.16 3.12
CA THR A 753 7.21 48.88 2.20
C THR A 753 6.91 50.28 2.72
N GLY A 754 7.10 51.30 1.88
CA GLY A 754 6.94 52.71 2.26
C GLY A 754 8.18 53.37 2.88
N GLN A 755 9.28 52.64 3.09
CA GLN A 755 10.56 53.23 3.51
C GLN A 755 11.25 53.92 2.33
N ALA A 756 11.77 55.15 2.51
CA ALA A 756 12.56 55.82 1.48
C ALA A 756 13.93 55.12 1.29
N MET A 757 14.29 54.82 0.04
CA MET A 757 15.57 54.20 -0.30
C MET A 757 16.75 55.13 0.02
N PRO A 758 17.81 54.66 0.71
CA PRO A 758 18.95 55.49 1.04
C PRO A 758 19.83 55.78 -0.19
N GLU A 759 20.68 56.78 -0.04
CA GLU A 759 21.84 57.00 -0.92
C GLU A 759 22.93 55.95 -0.62
N PHE A 760 23.70 55.58 -1.64
CA PHE A 760 24.88 54.74 -1.48
C PHE A 760 26.01 55.57 -0.87
N GLU A 761 26.58 55.12 0.24
CA GLU A 761 27.69 55.80 0.92
C GLU A 761 29.02 55.12 0.57
N ASP A 762 29.96 55.84 -0.05
CA ASP A 762 31.24 55.26 -0.46
C ASP A 762 32.24 55.13 0.70
N LYS A 763 33.41 54.53 0.42
CA LYS A 763 34.47 54.29 1.42
C LYS A 763 35.11 55.57 1.98
N GLN A 764 34.69 56.76 1.53
CA GLN A 764 35.11 58.07 2.02
C GLN A 764 33.96 58.82 2.74
N GLY A 765 32.82 58.17 2.97
CA GLY A 765 31.63 58.76 3.60
C GLY A 765 30.83 59.67 2.67
N LYS A 766 31.13 59.67 1.36
CA LYS A 766 30.42 60.51 0.39
C LYS A 766 29.22 59.75 -0.16
N LYS A 767 28.07 60.42 -0.16
CA LYS A 767 26.79 59.86 -0.63
C LYS A 767 26.57 60.07 -2.12
N HIS A 768 25.98 59.07 -2.75
CA HIS A 768 25.68 59.02 -4.19
C HIS A 768 24.27 58.46 -4.41
N ARG A 769 23.53 59.05 -5.35
CA ARG A 769 22.24 58.51 -5.79
C ARG A 769 22.45 57.18 -6.51
N ALA A 770 21.82 56.12 -6.02
CA ALA A 770 22.00 54.75 -6.52
C ALA A 770 20.67 54.12 -6.96
N CYS A 771 20.77 53.06 -7.76
CA CYS A 771 19.65 52.23 -8.17
C CYS A 771 19.70 50.90 -7.40
N TRP A 772 18.74 50.67 -6.51
CA TRP A 772 18.64 49.46 -5.69
C TRP A 772 17.80 48.41 -6.43
N SER A 773 18.34 47.20 -6.58
CA SER A 773 17.64 46.03 -7.13
C SER A 773 17.18 45.11 -6.01
N LEU A 774 15.95 44.61 -6.09
CA LEU A 774 15.40 43.65 -5.15
C LEU A 774 16.06 42.26 -5.33
N LEU A 775 16.55 41.68 -4.24
CA LEU A 775 17.22 40.36 -4.25
C LEU A 775 16.31 39.25 -3.72
N LYS A 776 15.67 39.46 -2.57
CA LYS A 776 14.66 38.57 -1.96
C LYS A 776 13.60 39.43 -1.27
N ARG A 777 12.33 39.00 -1.31
CA ARG A 777 11.25 39.57 -0.50
C ARG A 777 11.03 38.77 0.78
N ASP A 778 10.47 39.42 1.78
CA ASP A 778 10.16 38.79 3.08
C ASP A 778 8.85 37.99 3.06
N ASP A 779 8.09 38.08 1.97
CA ASP A 779 6.91 37.27 1.65
C ASP A 779 7.21 36.14 0.64
N ASP A 780 8.49 35.93 0.31
CA ASP A 780 8.97 35.00 -0.73
C ASP A 780 8.34 35.19 -2.14
N GLY A 781 7.76 36.37 -2.41
CA GLY A 781 7.19 36.73 -3.71
C GLY A 781 8.22 37.06 -4.80
N ASN A 782 7.73 37.30 -6.02
CA ASN A 782 8.57 37.59 -7.18
C ASN A 782 9.36 38.91 -7.04
N VAL A 783 10.63 38.87 -7.47
CA VAL A 783 11.63 39.95 -7.40
C VAL A 783 11.91 40.61 -8.77
N PHE A 784 11.26 40.15 -9.83
CA PHE A 784 11.38 40.66 -11.20
C PHE A 784 10.15 41.49 -11.61
N ILE A 785 10.33 42.38 -12.58
CA ILE A 785 9.25 43.25 -13.07
C ILE A 785 8.25 42.39 -13.85
N ILE A 786 7.01 42.32 -13.35
CA ILE A 786 5.88 41.75 -14.08
C ILE A 786 5.28 42.87 -14.93
N PRO A 787 5.30 42.78 -16.28
CA PRO A 787 4.95 43.89 -17.16
C PRO A 787 3.43 44.02 -17.38
N ASP A 788 2.67 44.27 -16.30
CA ASP A 788 1.34 44.92 -16.40
C ASP A 788 0.82 45.47 -15.03
N LEU A 789 1.70 46.13 -14.27
CA LEU A 789 1.37 46.83 -13.00
C LEU A 789 1.58 48.36 -13.05
N MET A 790 1.53 48.96 -14.24
CA MET A 790 1.50 50.41 -14.45
C MET A 790 0.53 50.84 -15.57
N ARG A 791 -0.75 50.46 -15.43
CA ARG A 791 -1.90 51.09 -16.10
C ARG A 791 -3.08 51.20 -15.14
#